data_AF-A0A9X2F9F9-F1
#
_entry.id   AF-A0A9X2F9F9-F1
#
_cell.length_a   1.000
_cell.length_b   1.000
_cell.length_c   1.000
_cell.angle_alpha   90.00
_cell.angle_beta   90.00
_cell.angle_gamma   90.00
#
_symmetry.space_group_name_H-M   'P 1'
#
loop_
_entity.id
_entity.type
_entity.pdbx_description
1 polymer ?
#
loop_
_entity_poly.entity_id
_entity_poly.type
_entity_poly.pdbx_seq_one_letter_code
_entity_poly.pdbx_strand_id
1 'polypeptide(L)'
;MNVLVSRQVLCNALSLVALLLYSTATWATEPIKAFPQAEGFGAIAKGGRGGDVYHVTKLTDDGSVGTLRHGIESAPNASGRTIVFDVGGWIDLNRKLGIVDSKSNITIAGQTAPGGIGVRGHQFSVGADDIIVRHMRFRPGKDAGRVDSVGTNSDAERVIYDHISSGFSFDENFSVQASDVTLQYSTVSFGLESHSAGSLLENPHRLSMHHNLYAHNNTRNPKHRVQETLDWIDNVIYNWDTRAFYMQGTDSSGYFWTSNIDGNYFIAGPNDGGTKPISGGSQDDYGTWWGVNAFDGDKDSAHDGQNYSLGDDDFSDISSAATTWSDTRYPVADEIWQNASPKDAYLRTLSEFGATPWARDEVDQLLYENVVNRTGSIISHENKLVSQGVSNGGFGALGGVAAPLDTDGDGMSDEWEQKHGTNPQVPNNNGDFDHDGYTDLEEYLNDLGAFAAVGQIEFHGIGRYADWQRWDRRWQPSRLDVLQVRTGVAFVDAVGQQAGTLRLGYDAGGDARLYVTSGWLEITNQLVVGSRGIGRVEQYGGELRVLEGDIQILNGAYKLRGGLLATPHLTKAPRGSFEFTGGTLDADAIDFSLTVAGGTLFPGVDAIGSTGIAGDLNMESGTLVIDLESASAADLVNVSGVASLDGNIEVQLLNGFRPTAGQSWQILTARSFDGQLKVITPGFSVEQIGDSLWLVAGTSPSTLAIPEPHSLALLLLGVLGYAANRKCRQAVFALALVAVLVPASGALALQVPVIADSQLSENGNTGDGDANDSGSGTGSPINARFNDANRNEWLALKFDLSEYSDKSRFTDVSLNTYMYRGDANNTQTLRLYALAPGIAGEDWNESTTTYGSMPGFTFDADSQTRLIDGNLVQNLGAFGVSGVTAEGSVASIDPEGLTSFVQSMGNNNLLTLLVTYDVPHNGQWRIASRETTATTTGVLTGAPGDLAPFLDFTLGPVPTTSVGGDYNNNGIVDIADYTVWRNLLGGTSLLNEEVSPNVVDIADYLYWRERFGATDTGEPASFGQPAAVPEPPALSIAGLLAVAVLGAVKYRSRN
;
A
#
# COMPACT_ATOMS: atom_id res chain seq x y z
N MET A 1 -32.58 -31.01 -49.47
CA MET A 1 -31.65 -31.21 -48.32
C MET A 1 -30.45 -30.25 -48.35
N ASN A 2 -29.83 -29.93 -49.49
CA ASN A 2 -28.63 -29.08 -49.51
C ASN A 2 -28.82 -27.57 -49.25
N VAL A 3 -30.06 -27.06 -49.27
CA VAL A 3 -30.34 -25.63 -49.01
C VAL A 3 -30.60 -25.34 -47.52
N LEU A 4 -31.00 -26.34 -46.74
CA LEU A 4 -31.23 -26.20 -45.30
C LEU A 4 -29.92 -26.27 -44.49
N VAL A 5 -28.95 -27.08 -44.94
CA VAL A 5 -27.63 -27.20 -44.28
C VAL A 5 -26.79 -25.92 -44.44
N SER A 6 -26.90 -25.24 -45.59
CA SER A 6 -26.16 -24.00 -45.85
C SER A 6 -26.64 -22.80 -45.01
N ARG A 7 -27.93 -22.72 -44.68
CA ARG A 7 -28.47 -21.69 -43.78
C ARG A 7 -28.11 -21.93 -42.31
N GLN A 8 -28.04 -23.19 -41.88
CA GLN A 8 -27.61 -23.56 -40.53
C GLN A 8 -26.13 -23.24 -40.29
N VAL A 9 -25.27 -23.48 -41.29
CA VAL A 9 -23.83 -23.19 -41.20
C VAL A 9 -23.56 -21.68 -41.24
N LEU A 10 -24.31 -20.89 -42.02
CA LEU A 10 -24.19 -19.43 -41.99
C LEU A 10 -24.71 -18.81 -40.68
N CYS A 11 -25.82 -19.31 -40.12
CA CYS A 11 -26.32 -18.85 -38.82
C CYS A 11 -25.35 -19.22 -37.68
N ASN A 12 -24.75 -20.42 -37.70
CA ASN A 12 -23.77 -20.81 -36.70
C ASN A 12 -22.44 -20.06 -36.84
N ALA A 13 -22.01 -19.70 -38.05
CA ALA A 13 -20.82 -18.87 -38.26
C ALA A 13 -21.03 -17.40 -37.83
N LEU A 14 -22.23 -16.84 -38.04
CA LEU A 14 -22.59 -15.50 -37.56
C LEU A 14 -22.75 -15.46 -36.03
N SER A 15 -23.25 -16.55 -35.42
CA SER A 15 -23.28 -16.69 -33.94
C SER A 15 -21.89 -16.90 -33.34
N LEU A 16 -20.96 -17.57 -34.04
CA LEU A 16 -19.58 -17.74 -33.58
C LEU A 16 -18.79 -16.43 -33.66
N VAL A 17 -19.00 -15.63 -34.71
CA VAL A 17 -18.39 -14.28 -34.83
C VAL A 17 -19.01 -13.30 -33.83
N ALA A 18 -20.32 -13.41 -33.53
CA ALA A 18 -20.95 -12.65 -32.46
C ALA A 18 -20.46 -13.07 -31.06
N LEU A 19 -20.14 -14.35 -30.83
CA LEU A 19 -19.52 -14.84 -29.59
C LEU A 19 -18.04 -14.40 -29.46
N LEU A 20 -17.28 -14.43 -30.56
CA LEU A 20 -15.88 -13.97 -30.62
C LEU A 20 -15.75 -12.43 -30.52
N LEU A 21 -16.78 -11.68 -30.90
CA LEU A 21 -16.88 -10.24 -30.67
C LEU A 21 -17.47 -9.90 -29.28
N TYR A 22 -18.08 -10.85 -28.58
CA TYR A 22 -18.53 -10.69 -27.19
C TYR A 22 -17.44 -10.98 -26.16
N SER A 23 -16.38 -11.72 -26.53
CA SER A 23 -15.28 -12.09 -25.62
C SER A 23 -14.08 -11.15 -25.66
N THR A 24 -14.13 -10.07 -26.43
CA THR A 24 -13.20 -8.93 -26.28
C THR A 24 -13.91 -7.75 -25.62
N ALA A 25 -14.78 -8.02 -24.64
CA ALA A 25 -14.90 -7.07 -23.55
C ALA A 25 -13.52 -7.03 -22.89
N THR A 26 -12.68 -6.11 -23.36
CA THR A 26 -11.67 -5.53 -22.49
C THR A 26 -12.43 -5.18 -21.23
N TRP A 27 -12.13 -5.85 -20.11
CA TRP A 27 -12.41 -5.24 -18.82
C TRP A 27 -11.69 -3.91 -18.90
N ALA A 28 -12.44 -2.83 -19.19
CA ALA A 28 -11.89 -1.51 -19.04
C ALA A 28 -11.54 -1.45 -17.56
N THR A 29 -10.26 -1.41 -17.25
CA THR A 29 -9.82 -1.02 -15.91
C THR A 29 -10.43 0.36 -15.68
N GLU A 30 -11.38 0.43 -14.76
CA GLU A 30 -12.02 1.70 -14.39
C GLU A 30 -10.92 2.72 -14.07
N PRO A 31 -11.09 4.01 -14.46
CA PRO A 31 -10.06 5.01 -14.23
C PRO A 31 -9.75 5.14 -12.73
N ILE A 32 -8.46 5.25 -12.39
CA ILE A 32 -8.01 5.54 -11.02
C ILE A 32 -8.45 6.97 -10.68
N LYS A 33 -9.10 7.13 -9.53
CA LYS A 33 -9.55 8.44 -9.04
C LYS A 33 -8.37 9.40 -8.80
N ALA A 34 -8.65 10.69 -8.70
CA ALA A 34 -7.69 11.75 -8.40
C ALA A 34 -7.00 11.50 -7.04
N PHE A 35 -7.77 11.03 -6.08
CA PHE A 35 -7.37 10.50 -4.78
C PHE A 35 -8.51 9.60 -4.30
N PRO A 36 -8.30 8.69 -3.34
CA PRO A 36 -9.29 7.68 -2.99
C PRO A 36 -10.65 8.24 -2.59
N GLN A 37 -10.65 9.39 -1.89
CA GLN A 37 -11.84 10.08 -1.41
C GLN A 37 -12.48 11.04 -2.43
N ALA A 38 -11.98 11.07 -3.68
CA ALA A 38 -12.55 11.91 -4.73
C ALA A 38 -13.91 11.35 -5.19
N GLU A 39 -14.92 12.22 -5.28
CA GLU A 39 -16.28 11.88 -5.72
C GLU A 39 -16.80 12.86 -6.78
N GLY A 40 -17.86 12.46 -7.49
CA GLY A 40 -18.50 13.30 -8.50
C GLY A 40 -17.74 13.43 -9.82
N PHE A 41 -18.20 14.31 -10.69
CA PHE A 41 -17.76 14.35 -12.09
C PHE A 41 -16.28 14.72 -12.30
N GLY A 42 -15.64 15.39 -11.33
CA GLY A 42 -14.20 15.69 -11.36
C GLY A 42 -13.31 14.58 -10.75
N ALA A 43 -13.89 13.48 -10.24
CA ALA A 43 -13.19 12.50 -9.43
C ALA A 43 -12.07 11.74 -10.15
N ILE A 44 -12.05 11.71 -11.48
CA ILE A 44 -11.06 11.00 -12.29
C ILE A 44 -9.99 11.94 -12.87
N ALA A 45 -9.88 13.18 -12.38
CA ALA A 45 -8.82 14.08 -12.78
C ALA A 45 -7.45 13.43 -12.52
N LYS A 46 -6.60 13.35 -13.55
CA LYS A 46 -5.27 12.74 -13.42
C LYS A 46 -4.34 13.55 -12.51
N GLY A 47 -4.43 14.88 -12.57
CA GLY A 47 -3.47 15.75 -11.90
C GLY A 47 -2.02 15.49 -12.33
N GLY A 48 -1.10 15.62 -11.39
CA GLY A 48 0.34 15.44 -11.57
C GLY A 48 0.85 13.99 -11.54
N ARG A 49 -0.02 12.97 -11.43
CA ARG A 49 0.36 11.55 -11.29
C ARG A 49 1.36 11.11 -12.37
N GLY A 50 2.46 10.50 -11.93
CA GLY A 50 3.55 10.04 -12.81
C GLY A 50 4.46 11.16 -13.32
N GLY A 51 4.26 12.40 -12.85
CA GLY A 51 4.96 13.60 -13.28
C GLY A 51 6.19 13.95 -12.45
N ASP A 52 6.67 15.18 -12.60
CA ASP A 52 7.74 15.73 -11.76
C ASP A 52 7.17 16.44 -10.52
N VAL A 53 8.04 16.65 -9.52
CA VAL A 53 7.70 17.32 -8.27
C VAL A 53 8.33 18.70 -8.25
N TYR A 54 7.55 19.71 -7.85
CA TYR A 54 8.03 21.07 -7.76
C TYR A 54 7.76 21.66 -6.37
N HIS A 55 8.83 22.09 -5.71
CA HIS A 55 8.80 22.67 -4.39
C HIS A 55 8.59 24.19 -4.43
N VAL A 56 7.54 24.66 -3.76
CA VAL A 56 7.35 26.08 -3.44
C VAL A 56 8.13 26.38 -2.16
N THR A 57 9.20 27.16 -2.30
CA THR A 57 10.11 27.55 -1.21
C THR A 57 10.05 29.04 -0.87
N LYS A 58 9.22 29.81 -1.60
CA LYS A 58 9.06 31.25 -1.43
C LYS A 58 7.60 31.66 -1.48
N LEU A 59 7.25 32.60 -0.60
CA LEU A 59 5.92 33.22 -0.57
C LEU A 59 5.78 34.44 -1.51
N THR A 60 6.83 34.79 -2.27
CA THR A 60 6.77 35.90 -3.24
C THR A 60 6.07 35.49 -4.54
N ASP A 61 5.48 36.46 -5.24
CA ASP A 61 4.85 36.26 -6.57
C ASP A 61 5.65 36.91 -7.71
N ASP A 62 6.98 36.82 -7.68
CA ASP A 62 7.88 37.47 -8.66
C ASP A 62 8.16 36.62 -9.91
N GLY A 63 7.65 35.38 -9.97
CA GLY A 63 7.86 34.45 -11.08
C GLY A 63 9.24 33.75 -11.07
N SER A 64 10.05 33.96 -10.04
CA SER A 64 11.33 33.25 -9.88
C SER A 64 11.13 31.80 -9.43
N VAL A 65 12.14 30.96 -9.67
CA VAL A 65 12.17 29.57 -9.16
C VAL A 65 11.95 29.55 -7.64
N GLY A 66 11.16 28.59 -7.18
CA GLY A 66 10.68 28.46 -5.80
C GLY A 66 9.35 29.16 -5.51
N THR A 67 8.79 29.93 -6.45
CA THR A 67 7.44 30.52 -6.29
C THR A 67 6.36 29.61 -6.87
N LEU A 68 5.15 29.67 -6.32
CA LEU A 68 3.97 28.96 -6.85
C LEU A 68 3.70 29.30 -8.32
N ARG A 69 3.82 30.59 -8.68
CA ARG A 69 3.65 31.03 -10.06
C ARG A 69 4.62 30.36 -11.01
N HIS A 70 5.90 30.27 -10.64
CA HIS A 70 6.88 29.59 -11.47
C HIS A 70 6.58 28.09 -11.58
N GLY A 71 6.13 27.45 -10.49
CA GLY A 71 5.72 26.04 -10.49
C GLY A 71 4.64 25.75 -11.53
N ILE A 72 3.61 26.61 -11.59
CA ILE A 72 2.53 26.52 -12.59
C ILE A 72 3.02 26.88 -14.00
N GLU A 73 3.65 28.04 -14.19
CA GLU A 73 4.00 28.54 -15.53
C GLU A 73 5.06 27.64 -16.21
N SER A 74 5.93 26.96 -15.43
CA SER A 74 6.96 26.05 -15.93
C SER A 74 6.54 24.57 -16.03
N ALA A 75 5.31 24.22 -15.62
CA ALA A 75 4.86 22.83 -15.60
C ALA A 75 4.93 22.15 -17.00
N PRO A 76 5.44 20.91 -17.08
CA PRO A 76 5.51 20.13 -18.31
C PRO A 76 4.17 19.41 -18.59
N ASN A 77 3.42 19.87 -19.59
CA ASN A 77 2.07 19.33 -19.88
C ASN A 77 2.02 17.83 -20.14
N ALA A 78 3.04 17.25 -20.77
CA ALA A 78 3.01 15.87 -21.25
C ALA A 78 3.23 14.85 -20.12
N SER A 79 4.10 15.16 -19.16
CA SER A 79 4.39 14.30 -18.01
C SER A 79 3.51 14.63 -16.81
N GLY A 80 3.03 15.87 -16.69
CA GLY A 80 2.33 16.36 -15.51
C GLY A 80 3.30 16.80 -14.40
N ARG A 81 2.74 17.46 -13.37
CA ARG A 81 3.49 17.96 -12.22
C ARG A 81 2.68 17.98 -10.93
N THR A 82 3.30 17.56 -9.83
CA THR A 82 2.78 17.77 -8.48
C THR A 82 3.54 18.92 -7.81
N ILE A 83 2.81 19.94 -7.34
CA ILE A 83 3.35 21.11 -6.65
C ILE A 83 3.15 20.93 -5.15
N VAL A 84 4.25 20.87 -4.42
CA VAL A 84 4.33 20.75 -2.95
C VAL A 84 4.91 22.03 -2.33
N PHE A 85 4.76 22.20 -1.02
CA PHE A 85 5.09 23.44 -0.32
C PHE A 85 6.02 23.21 0.88
N ASP A 86 7.24 23.73 0.80
CA ASP A 86 8.21 23.72 1.91
C ASP A 86 7.98 24.90 2.87
N VAL A 87 7.08 25.82 2.50
CA VAL A 87 6.74 27.02 3.26
C VAL A 87 5.22 27.19 3.35
N GLY A 88 4.74 27.54 4.54
CA GLY A 88 3.35 27.97 4.76
C GLY A 88 3.25 29.49 4.96
N GLY A 89 2.09 30.05 4.65
CA GLY A 89 1.84 31.48 4.76
C GLY A 89 0.93 32.03 3.66
N TRP A 90 0.90 33.36 3.55
CA TRP A 90 0.18 34.07 2.48
C TRP A 90 1.13 34.42 1.33
N ILE A 91 0.72 34.08 0.11
CA ILE A 91 1.31 34.56 -1.13
C ILE A 91 0.50 35.78 -1.59
N ASP A 92 1.13 36.95 -1.51
CA ASP A 92 0.59 38.20 -2.06
C ASP A 92 0.79 38.21 -3.57
N LEU A 93 -0.29 38.01 -4.32
CA LEU A 93 -0.23 37.98 -5.79
C LEU A 93 0.04 39.38 -6.34
N ASN A 94 0.80 39.45 -7.43
CA ASN A 94 1.06 40.66 -8.21
C ASN A 94 0.08 40.81 -9.40
N ARG A 95 -0.57 39.72 -9.79
CA ARG A 95 -1.59 39.64 -10.84
C ARG A 95 -2.37 38.33 -10.72
N LYS A 96 -3.43 38.16 -11.52
CA LYS A 96 -4.16 36.88 -11.66
C LYS A 96 -3.18 35.71 -11.77
N LEU A 97 -3.35 34.69 -10.93
CA LEU A 97 -2.60 33.44 -10.99
C LEU A 97 -3.46 32.42 -11.74
N GLY A 98 -2.98 31.94 -12.89
CA GLY A 98 -3.78 31.12 -13.79
C GLY A 98 -3.06 29.86 -14.23
N ILE A 99 -3.73 28.72 -14.10
CA ILE A 99 -3.42 27.52 -14.89
C ILE A 99 -4.13 27.69 -16.23
N VAL A 100 -3.38 28.05 -17.27
CA VAL A 100 -3.91 28.33 -18.61
C VAL A 100 -4.05 27.04 -19.43
N ASP A 101 -4.91 27.02 -20.46
CA ASP A 101 -5.20 25.90 -21.36
C ASP A 101 -4.00 25.02 -21.79
N SER A 102 -2.84 25.64 -21.95
CA SER A 102 -1.57 24.99 -22.23
C SER A 102 -0.85 24.47 -20.98
N LYS A 103 -1.56 24.10 -19.89
CA LYS A 103 -0.99 23.65 -18.60
C LYS A 103 -1.84 22.58 -17.90
N SER A 104 -2.18 21.50 -18.59
CA SER A 104 -2.90 20.34 -18.03
C SER A 104 -2.02 19.47 -17.11
N ASN A 105 -2.64 18.53 -16.38
CA ASN A 105 -2.00 17.52 -15.55
C ASN A 105 -1.21 18.11 -14.36
N ILE A 106 -1.88 18.94 -13.54
CA ILE A 106 -1.26 19.59 -12.38
C ILE A 106 -2.01 19.23 -11.10
N THR A 107 -1.27 18.80 -10.08
CA THR A 107 -1.73 18.72 -8.69
C THR A 107 -1.13 19.88 -7.90
N ILE A 108 -1.95 20.66 -7.19
CA ILE A 108 -1.52 21.62 -6.17
C ILE A 108 -1.89 21.04 -4.80
N ALA A 109 -0.88 20.59 -4.06
CA ALA A 109 -1.05 19.85 -2.82
C ALA A 109 -0.82 20.72 -1.57
N GLY A 110 -1.81 21.57 -1.24
CA GLY A 110 -1.70 22.54 -0.14
C GLY A 110 -1.50 21.91 1.25
N GLN A 111 -1.82 20.62 1.44
CA GLN A 111 -1.65 19.89 2.70
C GLN A 111 -0.18 19.67 3.09
N THR A 112 0.73 19.79 2.13
CA THR A 112 2.19 19.76 2.39
C THR A 112 2.70 21.02 3.09
N ALA A 113 1.97 22.14 2.98
CA ALA A 113 2.44 23.42 3.48
C ALA A 113 2.46 23.46 5.02
N PRO A 114 3.61 23.74 5.66
CA PRO A 114 3.69 23.76 7.12
C PRO A 114 2.90 24.95 7.70
N GLY A 115 1.82 24.67 8.42
CA GLY A 115 0.90 25.69 8.94
C GLY A 115 -0.05 26.29 7.90
N GLY A 116 -0.18 25.66 6.73
CA GLY A 116 -1.15 26.01 5.68
C GLY A 116 -0.68 27.12 4.73
N ILE A 117 -1.29 27.16 3.54
CA ILE A 117 -0.94 28.07 2.46
C ILE A 117 -2.19 28.76 1.88
N GLY A 118 -2.03 30.00 1.42
CA GLY A 118 -3.10 30.75 0.79
C GLY A 118 -2.60 31.83 -0.16
N VAL A 119 -3.43 32.22 -1.13
CA VAL A 119 -3.17 33.32 -2.05
C VAL A 119 -4.16 34.46 -1.82
N ARG A 120 -3.68 35.70 -1.95
CA ARG A 120 -4.51 36.92 -1.80
C ARG A 120 -4.08 38.04 -2.75
N GLY A 121 -4.88 39.10 -2.81
CA GLY A 121 -4.63 40.29 -3.64
C GLY A 121 -5.14 40.18 -5.09
N HIS A 122 -5.28 38.98 -5.65
CA HIS A 122 -5.84 38.75 -6.98
C HIS A 122 -6.54 37.38 -7.09
N GLN A 123 -7.28 37.21 -8.19
CA GLN A 123 -7.97 35.97 -8.55
C GLN A 123 -7.00 34.80 -8.84
N PHE A 124 -7.42 33.60 -8.44
CA PHE A 124 -6.91 32.32 -8.96
C PHE A 124 -7.85 31.76 -10.04
N SER A 125 -7.30 31.16 -11.09
CA SER A 125 -8.12 30.58 -12.16
C SER A 125 -7.53 29.31 -12.77
N VAL A 126 -8.42 28.39 -13.17
CA VAL A 126 -8.09 27.16 -13.90
C VAL A 126 -8.75 27.22 -15.27
N GLY A 127 -8.00 26.89 -16.32
CA GLY A 127 -8.48 26.84 -17.70
C GLY A 127 -7.85 25.70 -18.49
N ALA A 128 -7.36 24.66 -17.81
CA ALA A 128 -6.75 23.47 -18.41
C ALA A 128 -7.34 22.20 -17.80
N ASP A 129 -7.06 21.08 -18.45
CA ASP A 129 -7.60 19.77 -18.09
C ASP A 129 -6.80 19.05 -17.00
N ASP A 130 -7.45 18.11 -16.31
CA ASP A 130 -6.82 17.19 -15.35
C ASP A 130 -6.10 17.94 -14.23
N ILE A 131 -6.86 18.73 -13.47
CA ILE A 131 -6.34 19.60 -12.42
C ILE A 131 -6.89 19.19 -11.06
N ILE A 132 -5.98 19.00 -10.10
CA ILE A 132 -6.30 18.71 -8.71
C ILE A 132 -5.81 19.89 -7.86
N VAL A 133 -6.69 20.48 -7.05
CA VAL A 133 -6.34 21.53 -6.08
C VAL A 133 -6.87 21.14 -4.71
N ARG A 134 -5.98 20.91 -3.74
CA ARG A 134 -6.36 20.51 -2.39
C ARG A 134 -5.79 21.42 -1.31
N HIS A 135 -6.53 21.60 -0.22
CA HIS A 135 -6.05 22.23 1.02
C HIS A 135 -5.51 23.68 0.86
N MET A 136 -6.04 24.43 -0.10
CA MET A 136 -5.62 25.79 -0.45
C MET A 136 -6.64 26.85 -0.02
N ARG A 137 -6.15 28.05 0.34
CA ARG A 137 -6.99 29.25 0.59
C ARG A 137 -6.91 30.26 -0.55
N PHE A 138 -8.06 30.78 -0.95
CA PHE A 138 -8.20 31.80 -1.99
C PHE A 138 -9.00 32.97 -1.44
N ARG A 139 -8.33 34.10 -1.20
CA ARG A 139 -8.92 35.29 -0.58
C ARG A 139 -8.40 36.57 -1.24
N PRO A 140 -8.90 37.02 -2.40
CA PRO A 140 -8.38 38.20 -3.08
C PRO A 140 -8.47 39.48 -2.24
N GLY A 141 -9.54 39.64 -1.44
CA GLY A 141 -9.77 40.82 -0.62
C GLY A 141 -10.38 41.98 -1.40
N LYS A 142 -10.91 42.97 -0.69
CA LYS A 142 -11.69 44.07 -1.30
C LYS A 142 -10.89 44.88 -2.31
N ASP A 143 -9.60 45.09 -2.05
CA ASP A 143 -8.72 45.95 -2.85
C ASP A 143 -8.25 45.28 -4.16
N ALA A 144 -8.49 43.98 -4.34
CA ALA A 144 -8.24 43.27 -5.60
C ALA A 144 -9.13 43.76 -6.77
N GLY A 145 -10.15 44.57 -6.47
CA GLY A 145 -11.16 45.00 -7.42
C GLY A 145 -12.30 43.98 -7.55
N ARG A 146 -13.14 44.17 -8.56
CA ARG A 146 -14.28 43.27 -8.84
C ARG A 146 -13.78 42.06 -9.63
N VAL A 147 -13.26 41.08 -8.90
CA VAL A 147 -12.73 39.82 -9.42
C VAL A 147 -13.32 38.67 -8.61
N ASP A 148 -13.35 37.48 -9.20
CA ASP A 148 -13.66 36.26 -8.46
C ASP A 148 -12.49 35.87 -7.55
N SER A 149 -12.77 35.07 -6.52
CA SER A 149 -11.69 34.41 -5.77
C SER A 149 -11.12 33.23 -6.57
N VAL A 150 -12.00 32.29 -6.96
CA VAL A 150 -11.66 31.15 -7.83
C VAL A 150 -12.57 31.13 -9.05
N GLY A 151 -11.98 30.97 -10.24
CA GLY A 151 -12.73 30.77 -11.48
C GLY A 151 -12.23 29.59 -12.32
N THR A 152 -13.13 28.74 -12.79
CA THR A 152 -12.83 27.64 -13.72
C THR A 152 -13.42 27.97 -15.11
N ASN A 153 -12.56 28.16 -16.10
CA ASN A 153 -12.91 28.66 -17.43
C ASN A 153 -13.35 27.52 -18.36
N SER A 154 -14.11 27.85 -19.41
CA SER A 154 -14.74 26.86 -20.31
C SER A 154 -13.79 25.97 -21.11
N ASP A 155 -12.48 26.26 -21.10
CA ASP A 155 -11.45 25.46 -21.75
C ASP A 155 -10.96 24.27 -20.89
N ALA A 156 -11.47 24.12 -19.65
CA ALA A 156 -11.07 23.06 -18.73
C ALA A 156 -12.07 21.89 -18.68
N GLU A 157 -11.54 20.69 -18.42
CA GLU A 157 -12.29 19.47 -18.14
C GLU A 157 -11.57 18.60 -17.09
N ARG A 158 -12.31 17.84 -16.27
CA ARG A 158 -11.76 16.99 -15.19
C ARG A 158 -10.95 17.82 -14.18
N VAL A 159 -11.66 18.63 -13.40
CA VAL A 159 -11.08 19.48 -12.35
C VAL A 159 -11.69 19.13 -11.00
N ILE A 160 -10.86 18.93 -9.99
CA ILE A 160 -11.33 18.73 -8.61
C ILE A 160 -10.72 19.74 -7.66
N TYR A 161 -11.60 20.35 -6.88
CA TYR A 161 -11.26 21.17 -5.73
C TYR A 161 -11.76 20.45 -4.48
N ASP A 162 -10.84 20.06 -3.61
CA ASP A 162 -11.14 19.34 -2.36
C ASP A 162 -10.52 20.09 -1.19
N HIS A 163 -11.30 20.31 -0.14
CA HIS A 163 -10.83 21.06 1.03
C HIS A 163 -10.19 22.40 0.64
N ILE A 164 -10.89 23.26 -0.10
CA ILE A 164 -10.43 24.64 -0.32
C ILE A 164 -11.22 25.62 0.54
N SER A 165 -10.62 26.76 0.87
CA SER A 165 -11.32 27.87 1.52
C SER A 165 -11.34 29.08 0.59
N SER A 166 -12.50 29.35 -0.02
CA SER A 166 -12.70 30.47 -0.93
C SER A 166 -13.56 31.56 -0.30
N GLY A 167 -13.08 32.80 -0.31
CA GLY A 167 -13.83 33.91 0.23
C GLY A 167 -13.26 35.28 -0.09
N PHE A 168 -13.88 36.33 0.47
CA PHE A 168 -13.45 37.73 0.32
C PHE A 168 -13.36 38.23 -1.13
N SER A 169 -14.20 37.68 -2.01
CA SER A 169 -14.39 38.19 -3.36
C SER A 169 -15.35 39.39 -3.38
N PHE A 170 -15.10 40.37 -4.24
CA PHE A 170 -16.09 41.42 -4.54
C PHE A 170 -17.00 41.05 -5.73
N ASP A 171 -16.66 40.01 -6.50
CA ASP A 171 -17.59 39.41 -7.46
C ASP A 171 -18.12 38.08 -6.89
N GLU A 172 -17.79 36.92 -7.47
CA GLU A 172 -18.12 35.61 -6.93
C GLU A 172 -16.96 35.00 -6.15
N ASN A 173 -17.25 34.29 -5.06
CA ASN A 173 -16.23 33.51 -4.38
C ASN A 173 -15.79 32.29 -5.20
N PHE A 174 -16.69 31.62 -5.93
CA PHE A 174 -16.31 30.45 -6.72
C PHE A 174 -17.16 30.29 -7.98
N SER A 175 -16.58 30.48 -9.16
CA SER A 175 -17.31 30.40 -10.44
C SER A 175 -16.83 29.25 -11.32
N VAL A 176 -17.77 28.63 -12.07
CA VAL A 176 -17.47 27.54 -12.99
C VAL A 176 -18.20 27.71 -14.33
N GLN A 177 -17.44 27.62 -15.42
CA GLN A 177 -17.91 27.60 -16.81
C GLN A 177 -17.45 26.34 -17.55
N ALA A 178 -16.81 25.41 -16.84
CA ALA A 178 -16.12 24.22 -17.35
C ALA A 178 -16.87 22.94 -16.97
N SER A 179 -16.68 21.86 -17.73
CA SER A 179 -17.40 20.59 -17.51
C SER A 179 -16.55 19.59 -16.72
N ASP A 180 -17.20 18.63 -16.05
CA ASP A 180 -16.54 17.61 -15.22
C ASP A 180 -15.72 18.22 -14.08
N VAL A 181 -16.41 19.05 -13.29
CA VAL A 181 -15.81 19.72 -12.13
C VAL A 181 -16.47 19.26 -10.84
N THR A 182 -15.65 18.88 -9.86
CA THR A 182 -16.08 18.63 -8.47
C THR A 182 -15.57 19.73 -7.54
N LEU A 183 -16.45 20.25 -6.68
CA LEU A 183 -16.08 20.95 -5.44
C LEU A 183 -16.59 20.14 -4.25
N GLN A 184 -15.67 19.66 -3.41
CA GLN A 184 -16.01 18.87 -2.22
C GLN A 184 -15.36 19.41 -0.96
N TYR A 185 -16.05 19.25 0.18
CA TYR A 185 -15.52 19.56 1.52
C TYR A 185 -14.92 20.96 1.67
N SER A 186 -15.42 21.93 0.90
CA SER A 186 -14.82 23.26 0.75
C SER A 186 -15.71 24.36 1.36
N THR A 187 -15.14 25.55 1.56
CA THR A 187 -15.92 26.74 1.92
C THR A 187 -16.01 27.73 0.79
N VAL A 188 -17.19 28.35 0.68
CA VAL A 188 -17.48 29.47 -0.20
C VAL A 188 -18.16 30.54 0.64
N SER A 189 -17.38 31.49 1.19
CA SER A 189 -17.87 32.34 2.27
C SER A 189 -17.43 33.80 2.24
N PHE A 190 -18.16 34.65 2.96
CA PHE A 190 -17.85 36.07 3.11
C PHE A 190 -17.66 36.82 1.78
N GLY A 191 -18.59 36.65 0.84
CA GLY A 191 -18.67 37.51 -0.34
C GLY A 191 -18.82 38.97 0.10
N LEU A 192 -18.11 39.89 -0.56
CA LEU A 192 -18.01 41.28 -0.12
C LEU A 192 -19.08 42.17 -0.78
N GLU A 193 -19.82 42.91 0.05
CA GLU A 193 -20.76 43.93 -0.42
C GLU A 193 -20.07 45.02 -1.26
N SER A 194 -20.73 45.63 -2.25
CA SER A 194 -22.17 45.58 -2.54
C SER A 194 -22.64 44.48 -3.52
N HIS A 195 -21.80 43.49 -3.86
CA HIS A 195 -22.22 42.38 -4.72
C HIS A 195 -22.48 41.10 -3.92
N SER A 196 -21.48 40.67 -3.13
CA SER A 196 -21.53 39.54 -2.19
C SER A 196 -22.21 38.28 -2.76
N ALA A 197 -21.51 37.58 -3.66
CA ALA A 197 -22.01 36.36 -4.29
C ALA A 197 -21.17 35.12 -3.93
N GLY A 198 -21.84 33.98 -3.72
CA GLY A 198 -21.18 32.69 -3.50
C GLY A 198 -20.57 32.16 -4.80
N SER A 199 -21.43 31.69 -5.72
CA SER A 199 -21.04 30.99 -6.94
C SER A 199 -21.95 31.25 -8.13
N LEU A 200 -21.32 31.42 -9.29
CA LEU A 200 -21.96 31.46 -10.60
C LEU A 200 -21.54 30.22 -11.42
N LEU A 201 -22.50 29.37 -11.74
CA LEU A 201 -22.31 28.16 -12.55
C LEU A 201 -22.98 28.38 -13.90
N GLU A 202 -22.20 28.72 -14.93
CA GLU A 202 -22.73 29.27 -16.18
C GLU A 202 -22.30 28.45 -17.41
N ASN A 203 -23.25 27.69 -17.95
CA ASN A 203 -23.13 26.81 -19.12
C ASN A 203 -22.14 25.61 -19.06
N PRO A 204 -21.74 25.06 -17.89
CA PRO A 204 -21.02 23.79 -17.87
C PRO A 204 -21.96 22.61 -18.18
N HIS A 205 -21.41 21.46 -18.58
CA HIS A 205 -22.23 20.26 -18.80
C HIS A 205 -22.53 19.52 -17.49
N ARG A 206 -21.50 19.09 -16.76
CA ARG A 206 -21.62 18.23 -15.58
C ARG A 206 -20.84 18.78 -14.41
N LEU A 207 -21.49 18.95 -13.26
CA LEU A 207 -20.88 19.49 -12.03
C LEU A 207 -21.31 18.70 -10.81
N SER A 208 -20.38 18.45 -9.89
CA SER A 208 -20.66 17.92 -8.55
C SER A 208 -20.23 18.93 -7.50
N MET A 209 -21.14 19.30 -6.61
CA MET A 209 -20.92 20.25 -5.53
C MET A 209 -21.47 19.61 -4.26
N HIS A 210 -20.60 19.09 -3.39
CA HIS A 210 -21.06 18.38 -2.20
C HIS A 210 -20.26 18.60 -0.93
N HIS A 211 -20.94 18.47 0.22
CA HIS A 211 -20.32 18.61 1.54
C HIS A 211 -19.63 19.97 1.74
N ASN A 212 -20.08 21.00 1.04
CA ASN A 212 -19.50 22.34 1.12
C ASN A 212 -20.29 23.24 2.08
N LEU A 213 -19.57 24.18 2.70
CA LEU A 213 -20.18 25.24 3.48
C LEU A 213 -20.23 26.55 2.68
N TYR A 214 -21.44 27.00 2.37
CA TYR A 214 -21.71 28.32 1.80
C TYR A 214 -22.22 29.24 2.90
N ALA A 215 -21.51 30.30 3.23
CA ALA A 215 -21.87 31.12 4.39
C ALA A 215 -21.56 32.60 4.25
N HIS A 216 -22.45 33.45 4.77
CA HIS A 216 -22.27 34.91 4.78
C HIS A 216 -22.11 35.53 3.38
N ASN A 217 -22.76 34.96 2.38
CA ASN A 217 -22.89 35.53 1.04
C ASN A 217 -24.31 36.08 0.89
N ASN A 218 -24.48 37.29 0.36
CA ASN A 218 -25.81 37.87 0.15
C ASN A 218 -26.67 37.01 -0.79
N THR A 219 -26.06 36.53 -1.88
CA THR A 219 -26.79 35.87 -2.98
C THR A 219 -25.95 34.77 -3.67
N ARG A 220 -26.58 34.03 -4.59
CA ARG A 220 -25.97 33.03 -5.47
C ARG A 220 -25.17 31.96 -4.71
N ASN A 221 -25.83 31.08 -3.97
CA ASN A 221 -25.26 29.94 -3.24
C ASN A 221 -25.83 28.59 -3.74
N PRO A 222 -25.72 28.24 -5.03
CA PRO A 222 -25.19 28.99 -6.17
C PRO A 222 -26.32 29.64 -6.99
N LYS A 223 -25.95 30.34 -8.08
CA LYS A 223 -26.83 30.49 -9.25
C LYS A 223 -26.38 29.53 -10.34
N HIS A 224 -27.27 28.64 -10.78
CA HIS A 224 -26.89 27.55 -11.68
C HIS A 224 -27.62 27.56 -13.04
N ARG A 225 -26.84 27.28 -14.09
CA ARG A 225 -27.24 27.03 -15.49
C ARG A 225 -26.37 25.91 -16.05
N VAL A 226 -26.55 24.71 -15.52
CA VAL A 226 -25.76 23.51 -15.88
C VAL A 226 -26.53 22.70 -16.92
N GLN A 227 -25.93 22.46 -18.08
CA GLN A 227 -26.62 21.92 -19.27
C GLN A 227 -27.00 20.45 -19.14
N GLU A 228 -26.12 19.60 -18.60
CA GLU A 228 -26.44 18.17 -18.42
C GLU A 228 -26.91 17.89 -17.01
N THR A 229 -26.08 18.01 -15.97
CA THR A 229 -26.50 17.74 -14.58
C THR A 229 -25.63 18.48 -13.56
N LEU A 230 -26.28 19.22 -12.67
CA LEU A 230 -25.70 19.66 -11.39
C LEU A 230 -26.07 18.66 -10.29
N ASP A 231 -25.08 18.01 -9.70
CA ASP A 231 -25.25 17.21 -8.48
C ASP A 231 -24.94 18.10 -7.26
N TRP A 232 -25.97 18.64 -6.61
CA TRP A 232 -25.87 19.53 -5.45
C TRP A 232 -26.31 18.80 -4.18
N ILE A 233 -25.35 18.17 -3.51
CA ILE A 233 -25.61 17.13 -2.51
C ILE A 233 -24.98 17.49 -1.16
N ASP A 234 -25.70 17.32 -0.05
CA ASP A 234 -25.15 17.44 1.31
C ASP A 234 -24.43 18.77 1.64
N ASN A 235 -24.79 19.88 0.99
CA ASN A 235 -24.20 21.18 1.29
C ASN A 235 -24.92 21.85 2.47
N VAL A 236 -24.17 22.63 3.25
CA VAL A 236 -24.71 23.52 4.28
C VAL A 236 -24.68 24.95 3.76
N ILE A 237 -25.84 25.62 3.81
CA ILE A 237 -25.96 27.01 3.36
C ILE A 237 -26.44 27.85 4.54
N TYR A 238 -25.67 28.88 4.91
CA TYR A 238 -25.91 29.67 6.12
C TYR A 238 -25.89 31.19 5.86
N ASN A 239 -26.86 31.90 6.45
CA ASN A 239 -26.87 33.36 6.57
C ASN A 239 -26.77 34.13 5.23
N TRP A 240 -27.66 33.83 4.29
CA TRP A 240 -27.91 34.66 3.10
C TRP A 240 -28.83 35.85 3.42
N ASP A 241 -28.93 36.82 2.50
CA ASP A 241 -29.86 37.97 2.62
C ASP A 241 -30.94 37.94 1.53
N THR A 242 -30.54 37.86 0.25
CA THR A 242 -31.52 37.87 -0.85
C THR A 242 -32.14 36.49 -1.10
N ARG A 243 -31.32 35.49 -1.45
CA ARG A 243 -31.68 34.05 -1.56
C ARG A 243 -30.41 33.21 -1.50
N ALA A 244 -30.56 31.96 -1.06
CA ALA A 244 -29.51 30.96 -1.15
C ALA A 244 -29.35 30.46 -2.59
N PHE A 245 -30.28 29.66 -3.10
CA PHE A 245 -30.12 28.88 -4.34
C PHE A 245 -30.97 29.45 -5.49
N TYR A 246 -30.35 29.69 -6.66
CA TYR A 246 -31.04 30.24 -7.83
C TYR A 246 -31.11 29.24 -9.00
N MET A 247 -32.32 29.06 -9.49
CA MET A 247 -32.65 28.36 -10.74
C MET A 247 -33.20 29.40 -11.74
N GLN A 248 -32.31 30.24 -12.29
CA GLN A 248 -32.75 31.38 -13.11
C GLN A 248 -31.89 31.69 -14.34
N GLY A 249 -32.57 31.70 -15.50
CA GLY A 249 -32.15 32.21 -16.80
C GLY A 249 -32.72 33.59 -17.13
N THR A 250 -32.02 34.38 -17.93
CA THR A 250 -32.58 35.59 -18.60
C THR A 250 -32.56 35.45 -20.12
N ASP A 251 -31.98 34.35 -20.61
CA ASP A 251 -31.74 34.00 -21.99
C ASP A 251 -32.83 33.05 -22.48
N SER A 252 -33.33 33.29 -23.69
CA SER A 252 -34.30 32.45 -24.41
C SER A 252 -33.59 31.35 -25.20
N SER A 253 -32.53 30.79 -24.61
CA SER A 253 -31.51 29.99 -25.28
C SER A 253 -31.95 28.56 -25.61
N GLY A 254 -33.08 28.10 -25.06
CA GLY A 254 -33.67 26.79 -25.36
C GLY A 254 -32.86 25.61 -24.80
N TYR A 255 -32.03 25.86 -23.78
CA TYR A 255 -31.33 24.82 -23.03
C TYR A 255 -32.26 24.20 -21.98
N PHE A 256 -32.05 22.94 -21.63
CA PHE A 256 -32.78 22.29 -20.53
C PHE A 256 -31.77 21.94 -19.43
N TRP A 257 -31.64 22.82 -18.44
CA TRP A 257 -30.70 22.70 -17.34
C TRP A 257 -31.21 21.69 -16.32
N THR A 258 -30.40 20.68 -15.94
CA THR A 258 -30.84 19.69 -14.95
C THR A 258 -30.04 19.72 -13.65
N SER A 259 -30.71 19.34 -12.56
CA SER A 259 -30.12 19.30 -11.23
C SER A 259 -30.69 18.19 -10.36
N ASN A 260 -29.82 17.60 -9.55
CA ASN A 260 -30.15 16.76 -8.40
C ASN A 260 -29.87 17.58 -7.14
N ILE A 261 -30.87 17.75 -6.28
CA ILE A 261 -30.75 18.52 -5.04
C ILE A 261 -31.21 17.64 -3.87
N ASP A 262 -30.27 17.19 -3.05
CA ASP A 262 -30.53 16.22 -1.97
C ASP A 262 -29.59 16.40 -0.78
N GLY A 263 -30.04 16.05 0.42
CA GLY A 263 -29.25 16.09 1.65
C GLY A 263 -28.84 17.48 2.14
N ASN A 264 -29.25 18.57 1.49
CA ASN A 264 -28.77 19.91 1.83
C ASN A 264 -29.48 20.48 3.07
N TYR A 265 -28.74 21.26 3.86
CA TYR A 265 -29.24 21.96 5.04
C TYR A 265 -29.14 23.48 4.85
N PHE A 266 -30.30 24.14 4.70
CA PHE A 266 -30.43 25.59 4.62
C PHE A 266 -30.73 26.18 6.01
N ILE A 267 -29.89 27.10 6.49
CA ILE A 267 -29.99 27.70 7.83
C ILE A 267 -30.07 29.21 7.71
N ALA A 268 -31.18 29.80 8.12
CA ALA A 268 -31.32 31.25 8.18
C ALA A 268 -30.40 31.84 9.25
N GLY A 269 -29.80 33.01 8.95
CA GLY A 269 -28.89 33.69 9.87
C GLY A 269 -29.33 35.12 10.22
N PRO A 270 -28.48 35.86 10.96
CA PRO A 270 -28.77 37.23 11.39
C PRO A 270 -29.06 38.23 10.26
N ASN A 271 -28.54 38.00 9.05
CA ASN A 271 -28.74 38.88 7.90
C ASN A 271 -29.98 38.55 7.08
N ASP A 272 -30.59 37.38 7.27
CA ASP A 272 -31.70 36.97 6.43
C ASP A 272 -32.92 37.91 6.62
N GLY A 273 -33.38 38.51 5.52
CA GLY A 273 -34.54 39.39 5.45
C GLY A 273 -35.90 38.69 5.52
N GLY A 274 -35.96 37.40 5.89
CA GLY A 274 -37.15 36.56 5.85
C GLY A 274 -37.38 35.92 4.48
N THR A 275 -36.30 35.65 3.76
CA THR A 275 -36.34 35.11 2.39
C THR A 275 -36.26 33.59 2.42
N LYS A 276 -37.09 32.93 1.61
CA LYS A 276 -36.99 31.48 1.40
C LYS A 276 -35.69 31.14 0.68
N PRO A 277 -35.07 30.00 0.96
CA PRO A 277 -33.74 29.66 0.45
C PRO A 277 -33.69 29.59 -1.08
N ILE A 278 -34.75 29.11 -1.75
CA ILE A 278 -34.70 28.80 -3.19
C ILE A 278 -35.59 29.75 -3.99
N SER A 279 -35.16 30.10 -5.20
CA SER A 279 -35.94 30.90 -6.16
C SER A 279 -35.78 30.43 -7.61
N GLY A 280 -36.79 30.67 -8.45
CA GLY A 280 -36.75 30.36 -9.90
C GLY A 280 -37.84 31.05 -10.74
N GLY A 281 -37.63 31.17 -12.06
CA GLY A 281 -38.58 31.74 -13.06
C GLY A 281 -37.96 32.84 -13.93
N SER A 282 -38.20 32.88 -15.25
CA SER A 282 -39.49 33.05 -15.96
C SER A 282 -39.60 32.32 -17.31
N GLN A 283 -38.73 31.35 -17.61
CA GLN A 283 -38.73 30.55 -18.85
C GLN A 283 -38.44 29.06 -18.56
N ASP A 284 -39.05 28.18 -19.36
CA ASP A 284 -39.38 26.76 -19.12
C ASP A 284 -38.22 25.74 -19.23
N ASP A 285 -37.09 26.03 -18.59
CA ASP A 285 -35.81 25.40 -18.98
C ASP A 285 -35.13 24.56 -17.88
N TYR A 286 -35.81 24.24 -16.76
CA TYR A 286 -35.20 23.41 -15.68
C TYR A 286 -35.84 22.04 -15.51
N GLY A 287 -35.00 21.01 -15.35
CA GLY A 287 -35.37 19.68 -14.89
C GLY A 287 -34.74 19.38 -13.53
N THR A 288 -35.52 19.25 -12.46
CA THR A 288 -34.96 19.09 -11.11
C THR A 288 -35.48 17.83 -10.44
N TRP A 289 -34.57 16.99 -9.97
CA TRP A 289 -34.87 15.97 -9.00
C TRP A 289 -34.63 16.52 -7.60
N TRP A 290 -35.64 16.40 -6.74
CA TRP A 290 -35.63 16.93 -5.37
C TRP A 290 -35.71 15.78 -4.37
N GLY A 291 -34.62 15.55 -3.65
CA GLY A 291 -34.55 14.57 -2.58
C GLY A 291 -35.00 15.13 -1.23
N VAL A 292 -34.39 14.66 -0.14
CA VAL A 292 -34.67 15.11 1.23
C VAL A 292 -33.71 16.25 1.58
N ASN A 293 -34.24 17.46 1.72
CA ASN A 293 -33.48 18.63 2.16
C ASN A 293 -34.13 19.22 3.41
N ALA A 294 -33.40 20.00 4.22
CA ALA A 294 -33.93 20.67 5.40
C ALA A 294 -33.79 22.18 5.33
N PHE A 295 -34.79 22.90 5.86
CA PHE A 295 -34.75 24.34 6.05
C PHE A 295 -35.05 24.69 7.51
N ASP A 296 -34.14 25.46 8.10
CA ASP A 296 -34.28 26.03 9.43
C ASP A 296 -34.38 27.55 9.33
N GLY A 297 -35.63 28.02 9.34
CA GLY A 297 -35.99 29.42 9.12
C GLY A 297 -36.46 30.17 10.36
N ASP A 298 -36.64 29.49 11.50
CA ASP A 298 -37.22 30.10 12.70
C ASP A 298 -36.18 30.88 13.54
N LYS A 299 -34.89 30.69 13.24
CA LYS A 299 -33.74 31.37 13.83
C LYS A 299 -33.60 31.11 15.33
N ASP A 300 -34.11 29.98 15.81
CA ASP A 300 -33.87 29.53 17.18
C ASP A 300 -32.43 28.99 17.33
N SER A 301 -32.05 28.41 18.47
CA SER A 301 -30.71 27.85 18.65
C SER A 301 -30.65 26.31 18.52
N ALA A 302 -31.73 25.65 18.11
CA ALA A 302 -31.88 24.20 18.19
C ALA A 302 -31.31 23.45 16.99
N HIS A 303 -31.15 24.10 15.83
CA HIS A 303 -30.72 23.46 14.58
C HIS A 303 -31.59 22.24 14.23
N ASP A 304 -32.91 22.42 14.34
CA ASP A 304 -33.95 21.41 14.14
C ASP A 304 -34.83 21.72 12.91
N GLY A 305 -34.20 22.26 11.87
CA GLY A 305 -34.77 22.47 10.54
C GLY A 305 -35.66 21.32 10.05
N GLN A 306 -36.76 21.71 9.42
CA GLN A 306 -37.78 20.79 8.95
C GLN A 306 -37.51 20.39 7.49
N ASN A 307 -38.03 19.23 7.08
CA ASN A 307 -37.93 18.78 5.70
C ASN A 307 -38.56 19.80 4.73
N TYR A 308 -37.75 20.30 3.80
CA TYR A 308 -38.15 21.26 2.79
C TYR A 308 -38.76 20.51 1.60
N SER A 309 -40.10 20.44 1.54
CA SER A 309 -40.84 19.50 0.70
C SER A 309 -41.55 20.17 -0.48
N LEU A 310 -41.68 19.45 -1.60
CA LEU A 310 -42.44 19.91 -2.76
C LEU A 310 -43.93 20.05 -2.43
N GLY A 311 -44.53 21.20 -2.76
CA GLY A 311 -45.97 21.45 -2.64
C GLY A 311 -46.42 22.25 -1.42
N ASP A 312 -45.50 22.55 -0.50
CA ASP A 312 -45.74 23.52 0.58
C ASP A 312 -45.64 24.96 0.07
N ASP A 313 -46.10 25.93 0.87
CA ASP A 313 -45.92 27.36 0.56
C ASP A 313 -44.45 27.68 0.25
N ASP A 314 -43.52 26.90 0.79
CA ASP A 314 -42.07 26.94 0.64
C ASP A 314 -41.53 27.10 -0.79
N PHE A 315 -42.22 26.59 -1.82
CA PHE A 315 -41.81 26.72 -3.23
C PHE A 315 -42.53 27.86 -3.98
N SER A 316 -43.24 28.74 -3.27
CA SER A 316 -44.05 29.84 -3.87
C SER A 316 -43.26 30.80 -4.78
N ASP A 317 -41.95 30.89 -4.57
CA ASP A 317 -41.05 31.79 -5.32
C ASP A 317 -40.41 31.10 -6.54
N ILE A 318 -40.80 29.86 -6.83
CA ILE A 318 -40.47 29.14 -8.05
C ILE A 318 -41.73 29.12 -8.93
N SER A 319 -41.61 29.64 -10.14
CA SER A 319 -42.69 29.49 -11.12
C SER A 319 -42.87 28.02 -11.49
N SER A 320 -44.03 27.44 -11.17
CA SER A 320 -44.36 26.05 -11.54
C SER A 320 -44.45 25.82 -13.05
N ALA A 321 -44.53 26.88 -13.85
CA ALA A 321 -44.41 26.79 -15.30
C ALA A 321 -42.94 26.57 -15.74
N ALA A 322 -41.97 27.07 -14.98
CA ALA A 322 -40.56 27.17 -15.36
C ALA A 322 -39.69 25.96 -14.96
N THR A 323 -40.22 25.01 -14.20
CA THR A 323 -39.45 23.87 -13.65
C THR A 323 -40.23 22.56 -13.77
N THR A 324 -39.61 21.57 -14.40
CA THR A 324 -40.09 20.19 -14.44
C THR A 324 -39.48 19.42 -13.27
N TRP A 325 -40.33 19.02 -12.32
CA TRP A 325 -39.92 18.15 -11.22
C TRP A 325 -39.85 16.70 -11.70
N SER A 326 -38.69 16.08 -11.55
CA SER A 326 -38.46 14.68 -11.92
C SER A 326 -38.72 13.76 -10.74
N ASP A 327 -39.42 12.64 -10.98
CA ASP A 327 -39.61 11.58 -10.00
C ASP A 327 -38.35 10.69 -9.82
N THR A 328 -37.40 10.79 -10.76
CA THR A 328 -36.16 10.01 -10.76
C THR A 328 -34.94 10.92 -10.79
N ARG A 329 -33.91 10.56 -10.01
CA ARG A 329 -32.60 11.23 -10.03
C ARG A 329 -32.02 11.23 -11.45
N TYR A 330 -31.46 12.36 -11.88
CA TYR A 330 -30.74 12.43 -13.14
C TYR A 330 -29.44 11.62 -13.03
N PRO A 331 -29.04 10.87 -14.08
CA PRO A 331 -27.86 10.02 -14.02
C PRO A 331 -26.59 10.78 -13.68
N VAL A 332 -25.79 10.22 -12.78
CA VAL A 332 -24.42 10.65 -12.48
C VAL A 332 -23.49 9.46 -12.77
N ALA A 333 -22.31 9.73 -13.35
CA ALA A 333 -21.38 8.67 -13.74
C ALA A 333 -20.69 8.04 -12.51
N ASP A 334 -20.37 8.87 -11.52
CA ASP A 334 -19.89 8.47 -10.19
C ASP A 334 -20.88 9.00 -9.14
N GLU A 335 -21.55 8.09 -8.44
CA GLU A 335 -22.46 8.49 -7.36
C GLU A 335 -21.68 9.12 -6.20
N ILE A 336 -22.31 10.07 -5.51
CA ILE A 336 -21.85 10.57 -4.22
C ILE A 336 -22.47 9.65 -3.17
N TRP A 337 -21.66 8.76 -2.58
CA TRP A 337 -22.13 7.65 -1.76
C TRP A 337 -22.39 8.06 -0.31
N GLN A 338 -21.96 9.27 0.06
CA GLN A 338 -22.07 9.84 1.41
C GLN A 338 -23.44 10.50 1.68
N ASN A 339 -24.44 10.29 0.82
CA ASN A 339 -25.77 10.87 0.96
C ASN A 339 -26.40 10.51 2.30
N ALA A 340 -26.63 11.53 3.12
CA ALA A 340 -27.07 11.39 4.49
C ALA A 340 -28.39 12.14 4.73
N SER A 341 -28.97 12.03 5.93
CA SER A 341 -30.04 12.97 6.27
C SER A 341 -29.46 14.40 6.27
N PRO A 342 -30.25 15.45 5.98
CA PRO A 342 -29.72 16.82 6.02
C PRO A 342 -29.00 17.16 7.31
N LYS A 343 -29.46 16.62 8.44
CA LYS A 343 -28.81 16.78 9.74
C LYS A 343 -27.44 16.13 9.81
N ASP A 344 -27.27 14.95 9.22
CA ASP A 344 -25.98 14.29 9.15
C ASP A 344 -25.03 15.04 8.19
N ALA A 345 -25.54 15.53 7.06
CA ALA A 345 -24.80 16.41 6.16
C ALA A 345 -24.30 17.68 6.86
N TYR A 346 -25.12 18.27 7.74
CA TYR A 346 -24.71 19.39 8.60
C TYR A 346 -23.55 19.03 9.53
N LEU A 347 -23.67 17.93 10.29
CA LEU A 347 -22.64 17.50 11.23
C LEU A 347 -21.32 17.20 10.49
N ARG A 348 -21.43 16.53 9.34
CA ARG A 348 -20.30 16.14 8.51
C ARG A 348 -19.60 17.32 7.86
N THR A 349 -20.36 18.21 7.22
CA THR A 349 -19.80 19.41 6.63
C THR A 349 -19.08 20.23 7.69
N LEU A 350 -19.68 20.42 8.88
CA LEU A 350 -19.04 21.16 9.96
C LEU A 350 -17.75 20.54 10.52
N SER A 351 -17.60 19.21 10.49
CA SER A 351 -16.35 18.59 10.91
C SER A 351 -15.25 18.81 9.87
N GLU A 352 -15.57 18.63 8.58
CA GLU A 352 -14.56 18.51 7.53
C GLU A 352 -14.36 19.74 6.63
N PHE A 353 -15.24 20.76 6.62
CA PHE A 353 -15.14 21.80 5.58
C PHE A 353 -13.80 22.57 5.58
N GLY A 354 -13.44 23.14 4.45
CA GLY A 354 -12.41 24.18 4.33
C GLY A 354 -11.00 23.62 4.18
N ALA A 355 -9.99 24.50 4.29
CA ALA A 355 -8.66 24.16 3.81
C ALA A 355 -7.88 23.18 4.70
N THR A 356 -8.03 23.27 6.02
CA THR A 356 -7.37 22.38 6.98
C THR A 356 -8.30 22.13 8.17
N PRO A 357 -9.26 21.20 8.07
CA PRO A 357 -10.28 20.99 9.11
C PRO A 357 -9.69 20.59 10.47
N TRP A 358 -8.57 19.86 10.49
CA TRP A 358 -7.82 19.51 11.71
C TRP A 358 -7.08 20.68 12.37
N ALA A 359 -6.88 21.78 11.63
CA ALA A 359 -6.14 22.95 12.08
C ALA A 359 -6.69 24.21 11.38
N ARG A 360 -7.94 24.56 11.68
CA ARG A 360 -8.64 25.68 11.03
C ARG A 360 -7.88 26.99 11.24
N ASP A 361 -7.85 27.83 10.21
CA ASP A 361 -7.38 29.21 10.41
C ASP A 361 -8.46 30.04 11.13
N GLU A 362 -8.11 31.25 11.54
CA GLU A 362 -9.01 32.13 12.30
C GLU A 362 -10.32 32.47 11.56
N VAL A 363 -10.33 32.46 10.21
CA VAL A 363 -11.53 32.75 9.41
C VAL A 363 -12.43 31.53 9.33
N ASP A 364 -11.88 30.35 9.00
CA ASP A 364 -12.63 29.10 8.92
C ASP A 364 -13.12 28.66 10.32
N GLN A 365 -12.35 28.95 11.38
CA GLN A 365 -12.76 28.76 12.77
C GLN A 365 -13.92 29.68 13.15
N LEU A 366 -13.83 30.98 12.82
CA LEU A 366 -14.94 31.92 13.03
C LEU A 366 -16.18 31.50 12.24
N LEU A 367 -16.01 30.95 11.05
CA LEU A 367 -17.12 30.44 10.24
C LEU A 367 -17.82 29.26 10.91
N TYR A 368 -17.05 28.30 11.43
CA TYR A 368 -17.57 27.18 12.22
C TYR A 368 -18.38 27.70 13.43
N GLU A 369 -17.79 28.63 14.19
CA GLU A 369 -18.44 29.22 15.35
C GLU A 369 -19.72 29.99 14.99
N ASN A 370 -19.73 30.70 13.86
CA ASN A 370 -20.89 31.42 13.38
C ASN A 370 -22.04 30.50 13.01
N VAL A 371 -21.77 29.39 12.33
CA VAL A 371 -22.81 28.41 11.99
C VAL A 371 -23.34 27.77 13.26
N VAL A 372 -22.47 27.25 14.14
CA VAL A 372 -22.87 26.58 15.38
C VAL A 372 -23.69 27.50 16.29
N ASN A 373 -23.26 28.74 16.46
CA ASN A 373 -23.92 29.70 17.36
C ASN A 373 -25.00 30.56 16.69
N ARG A 374 -25.20 30.40 15.37
CA ARG A 374 -26.07 31.24 14.53
C ARG A 374 -25.75 32.74 14.63
N THR A 375 -24.47 33.08 14.55
CA THR A 375 -23.95 34.45 14.60
C THR A 375 -23.29 34.89 13.29
N GLY A 376 -22.58 36.01 13.31
CA GLY A 376 -21.83 36.52 12.16
C GLY A 376 -22.62 37.50 11.29
N SER A 377 -21.98 37.99 10.23
CA SER A 377 -22.59 38.97 9.34
C SER A 377 -22.04 38.93 7.93
N ILE A 378 -22.86 39.32 6.95
CA ILE A 378 -22.37 39.70 5.61
C ILE A 378 -21.55 40.99 5.74
N ILE A 379 -20.38 41.04 5.11
CA ILE A 379 -19.40 42.11 5.26
C ILE A 379 -19.12 42.83 3.95
N SER A 380 -18.70 44.09 4.03
CA SER A 380 -18.28 44.88 2.86
C SER A 380 -16.77 44.87 2.60
N HIS A 381 -16.01 44.36 3.56
CA HIS A 381 -14.55 44.30 3.54
C HIS A 381 -14.08 43.28 4.60
N GLU A 382 -13.06 42.49 4.29
CA GLU A 382 -12.46 41.49 5.19
C GLU A 382 -11.97 42.08 6.53
N ASN A 383 -11.54 43.35 6.55
CA ASN A 383 -11.09 44.02 7.77
C ASN A 383 -12.16 44.14 8.88
N LYS A 384 -13.43 43.89 8.55
CA LYS A 384 -14.54 43.81 9.52
C LYS A 384 -14.44 42.59 10.43
N LEU A 385 -13.66 41.59 10.06
CA LEU A 385 -13.42 40.42 10.90
C LEU A 385 -12.36 40.67 11.98
N VAL A 386 -11.57 41.76 11.91
CA VAL A 386 -10.56 42.10 12.93
C VAL A 386 -11.20 42.33 14.29
N SER A 387 -12.37 42.98 14.35
CA SER A 387 -13.11 43.16 15.60
C SER A 387 -13.70 41.86 16.16
N GLN A 388 -13.66 40.77 15.39
CA GLN A 388 -14.12 39.43 15.77
C GLN A 388 -12.94 38.50 16.06
N GLY A 389 -11.72 39.04 16.19
CA GLY A 389 -10.53 38.26 16.57
C GLY A 389 -9.69 37.74 15.41
N VAL A 390 -10.06 38.02 14.15
CA VAL A 390 -9.28 37.57 13.00
C VAL A 390 -8.08 38.51 12.77
N SER A 391 -6.88 37.95 12.78
CA SER A 391 -5.63 38.69 12.61
C SER A 391 -5.33 39.04 11.14
N ASN A 392 -4.15 39.61 10.88
CA ASN A 392 -3.64 39.89 9.53
C ASN A 392 -4.62 40.72 8.67
N GLY A 393 -5.22 41.75 9.27
CA GLY A 393 -6.18 42.62 8.59
C GLY A 393 -7.51 41.94 8.23
N GLY A 394 -7.84 40.81 8.83
CA GLY A 394 -9.05 40.02 8.55
C GLY A 394 -8.79 38.78 7.68
N PHE A 395 -7.56 38.57 7.21
CA PHE A 395 -7.21 37.38 6.41
C PHE A 395 -6.96 36.12 7.24
N GLY A 396 -6.65 36.27 8.53
CA GLY A 396 -6.17 35.18 9.36
C GLY A 396 -4.66 34.97 9.23
N ALA A 397 -4.04 34.44 10.28
CA ALA A 397 -2.64 34.02 10.27
C ALA A 397 -2.48 32.63 9.62
N LEU A 398 -1.38 32.44 8.90
CA LEU A 398 -0.95 31.16 8.31
C LEU A 398 0.56 30.99 8.49
N GLY A 399 1.04 29.74 8.48
CA GLY A 399 2.46 29.39 8.57
C GLY A 399 3.02 29.34 10.01
N GLY A 400 4.33 29.47 10.14
CA GLY A 400 5.03 29.49 11.44
C GLY A 400 5.47 28.12 11.96
N VAL A 401 5.34 27.08 11.14
CA VAL A 401 5.85 25.73 11.40
C VAL A 401 6.96 25.43 10.39
N ALA A 402 7.95 24.63 10.76
CA ALA A 402 8.96 24.16 9.81
C ALA A 402 8.36 23.03 8.96
N ALA A 403 8.72 22.97 7.68
CA ALA A 403 8.41 21.78 6.88
C ALA A 403 9.14 20.56 7.47
N PRO A 404 8.54 19.36 7.35
CA PRO A 404 9.27 18.11 7.53
C PRO A 404 10.52 18.08 6.64
N LEU A 405 11.53 17.32 7.06
CA LEU A 405 12.71 17.09 6.24
C LEU A 405 12.33 16.16 5.09
N ASP A 406 12.76 16.53 3.88
CA ASP A 406 12.73 15.76 2.64
C ASP A 406 14.14 15.91 2.04
N THR A 407 14.97 14.87 2.19
CA THR A 407 16.39 14.95 1.89
C THR A 407 16.69 14.85 0.40
N ASP A 408 15.88 14.11 -0.36
CA ASP A 408 16.11 13.88 -1.78
C ASP A 408 15.24 14.75 -2.72
N GLY A 409 14.28 15.48 -2.15
CA GLY A 409 13.47 16.50 -2.81
C GLY A 409 12.41 15.91 -3.73
N ASP A 410 11.87 14.75 -3.37
CA ASP A 410 10.85 14.04 -4.15
C ASP A 410 9.42 14.33 -3.67
N GLY A 411 9.27 15.18 -2.65
CA GLY A 411 8.00 15.66 -2.12
C GLY A 411 7.42 14.82 -0.99
N MET A 412 8.09 13.74 -0.58
CA MET A 412 7.76 12.93 0.59
C MET A 412 8.73 13.25 1.74
N SER A 413 8.25 13.17 2.98
CA SER A 413 9.14 13.43 4.13
C SER A 413 9.95 12.19 4.50
N ASP A 414 11.20 12.36 4.94
CA ASP A 414 12.09 11.29 5.38
C ASP A 414 11.45 10.36 6.43
N GLU A 415 10.64 10.93 7.33
CA GLU A 415 9.92 10.18 8.37
C GLU A 415 8.86 9.26 7.78
N TRP A 416 8.09 9.76 6.82
CA TRP A 416 7.06 8.98 6.14
C TRP A 416 7.69 7.87 5.29
N GLU A 417 8.77 8.18 4.58
CA GLU A 417 9.50 7.22 3.76
C GLU A 417 10.09 6.06 4.57
N GLN A 418 10.75 6.37 5.70
CA GLN A 418 11.25 5.34 6.63
C GLN A 418 10.13 4.43 7.13
N LYS A 419 8.97 5.01 7.43
CA LYS A 419 7.79 4.25 7.89
C LYS A 419 7.23 3.34 6.79
N HIS A 420 7.30 3.75 5.53
CA HIS A 420 6.79 2.99 4.38
C HIS A 420 7.87 2.13 3.69
N GLY A 421 9.07 2.03 4.27
CA GLY A 421 10.14 1.18 3.75
C GLY A 421 10.79 1.68 2.47
N THR A 422 10.59 2.96 2.13
CA THR A 422 11.31 3.64 1.03
C THR A 422 12.61 4.24 1.56
N ASN A 423 13.48 4.74 0.68
CA ASN A 423 14.79 5.25 1.05
C ASN A 423 14.82 6.77 0.96
N PRO A 424 14.91 7.51 2.09
CA PRO A 424 14.90 8.97 2.12
C PRO A 424 16.02 9.71 1.38
N GLN A 425 16.88 8.98 0.69
CA GLN A 425 18.02 9.52 -0.05
C GLN A 425 17.91 9.23 -1.55
N VAL A 426 16.83 8.58 -2.00
CA VAL A 426 16.63 8.12 -3.37
C VAL A 426 15.21 8.46 -3.82
N PRO A 427 15.06 9.46 -4.72
CA PRO A 427 13.74 9.90 -5.16
C PRO A 427 12.95 8.73 -5.76
N ASN A 428 11.78 8.47 -5.18
CA ASN A 428 10.86 7.42 -5.59
C ASN A 428 9.41 7.89 -5.58
N ASN A 429 9.16 9.19 -5.68
CA ASN A 429 7.84 9.80 -5.81
C ASN A 429 6.87 9.17 -6.84
N ASN A 430 7.39 8.45 -7.84
CA ASN A 430 6.61 7.74 -8.88
C ASN A 430 6.65 6.20 -8.72
N GLY A 431 7.20 5.69 -7.61
CA GLY A 431 7.03 4.31 -7.18
C GLY A 431 5.58 4.03 -6.81
N ASP A 432 5.30 2.77 -6.53
CA ASP A 432 3.97 2.25 -6.17
C ASP A 432 4.22 1.00 -5.32
N PHE A 433 4.54 1.19 -4.04
CA PHE A 433 5.02 0.10 -3.18
C PHE A 433 3.98 -1.01 -2.93
N ASP A 434 2.68 -0.73 -3.10
CA ASP A 434 1.60 -1.69 -2.87
C ASP A 434 0.90 -2.15 -4.16
N HIS A 435 1.26 -1.58 -5.31
CA HIS A 435 0.75 -1.91 -6.64
C HIS A 435 -0.77 -1.68 -6.78
N ASP A 436 -1.32 -0.68 -6.12
CA ASP A 436 -2.74 -0.31 -6.22
C ASP A 436 -3.01 0.75 -7.31
N GLY A 437 -1.95 1.34 -7.85
CA GLY A 437 -1.95 2.31 -8.94
C GLY A 437 -1.82 3.78 -8.51
N TYR A 438 -1.83 4.09 -7.21
CA TYR A 438 -1.37 5.39 -6.71
C TYR A 438 0.15 5.42 -6.59
N THR A 439 0.74 6.58 -6.83
CA THR A 439 2.18 6.76 -6.62
C THR A 439 2.53 6.92 -5.14
N ASP A 440 3.75 6.60 -4.73
CA ASP A 440 4.22 6.79 -3.35
C ASP A 440 3.98 8.25 -2.87
N LEU A 441 4.17 9.24 -3.76
CA LEU A 441 3.85 10.64 -3.44
C LEU A 441 2.35 10.86 -3.22
N GLU A 442 1.49 10.22 -4.03
CA GLU A 442 0.04 10.33 -3.82
C GLU A 442 -0.39 9.69 -2.51
N GLU A 443 0.19 8.55 -2.12
CA GLU A 443 -0.02 7.93 -0.81
C GLU A 443 0.34 8.89 0.32
N TYR A 444 1.52 9.54 0.24
CA TYR A 444 1.92 10.57 1.20
C TYR A 444 0.90 11.73 1.26
N LEU A 445 0.47 12.23 0.10
CA LEU A 445 -0.51 13.31 0.02
C LEU A 445 -1.89 12.92 0.55
N ASN A 446 -2.29 11.65 0.40
CA ASN A 446 -3.55 11.10 0.89
C ASN A 446 -3.51 10.92 2.40
N ASP A 447 -2.39 10.46 2.97
CA ASP A 447 -2.16 10.35 4.41
C ASP A 447 -2.27 11.71 5.12
N LEU A 448 -1.62 12.74 4.57
CA LEU A 448 -1.69 14.11 5.09
C LEU A 448 -3.11 14.69 5.03
N GLY A 449 -3.83 14.39 3.96
CA GLY A 449 -5.18 14.89 3.69
C GLY A 449 -6.31 13.97 4.15
N ALA A 450 -6.01 12.91 4.91
CA ALA A 450 -6.98 11.88 5.27
C ALA A 450 -8.09 12.42 6.18
N PHE A 451 -9.33 12.01 5.89
CA PHE A 451 -10.51 12.25 6.71
C PHE A 451 -11.37 10.98 6.77
N ALA A 452 -12.13 10.79 7.86
CA ALA A 452 -12.95 9.58 8.04
C ALA A 452 -14.05 9.49 6.98
N ALA A 453 -14.46 8.32 6.52
CA ALA A 453 -15.66 8.10 5.71
C ALA A 453 -16.95 8.15 6.56
N VAL A 454 -18.10 8.36 5.91
CA VAL A 454 -19.41 8.36 6.61
C VAL A 454 -19.82 6.94 6.98
N GLY A 455 -19.75 6.59 8.26
CA GLY A 455 -20.13 5.26 8.72
C GLY A 455 -19.11 4.19 8.34
N GLN A 456 -19.56 2.94 8.31
CA GLN A 456 -18.68 1.79 8.13
C GLN A 456 -18.45 1.46 6.65
N ILE A 457 -17.21 1.10 6.30
CA ILE A 457 -16.82 0.58 4.99
C ILE A 457 -16.69 -0.94 5.08
N GLU A 458 -17.25 -1.68 4.13
CA GLU A 458 -17.28 -3.15 4.13
C GLU A 458 -16.37 -3.75 3.04
N PHE A 459 -15.52 -4.70 3.42
CA PHE A 459 -14.69 -5.48 2.48
C PHE A 459 -15.48 -6.66 1.91
N HIS A 460 -15.29 -6.95 0.62
CA HIS A 460 -16.02 -7.98 -0.10
C HIS A 460 -15.14 -9.05 -0.75
N GLY A 461 -15.56 -10.31 -0.56
CA GLY A 461 -15.00 -11.46 -1.27
C GLY A 461 -13.65 -11.91 -0.72
N ILE A 462 -12.73 -12.24 -1.61
CA ILE A 462 -11.38 -12.73 -1.32
C ILE A 462 -10.39 -11.86 -2.10
N GLY A 463 -9.47 -11.17 -1.43
CA GLY A 463 -8.52 -10.28 -2.10
C GLY A 463 -7.56 -9.54 -1.17
N ARG A 464 -6.72 -8.70 -1.76
CA ARG A 464 -5.76 -7.85 -1.04
C ARG A 464 -6.49 -6.74 -0.29
N TYR A 465 -6.01 -6.39 0.88
CA TYR A 465 -6.56 -5.28 1.67
C TYR A 465 -6.35 -3.93 0.97
N ALA A 466 -5.18 -3.76 0.34
CA ALA A 466 -4.81 -2.59 -0.44
C ALA A 466 -5.67 -2.42 -1.72
N ASP A 467 -6.34 -3.47 -2.19
CA ASP A 467 -7.21 -3.37 -3.37
C ASP A 467 -8.47 -2.56 -3.03
N TRP A 468 -8.44 -1.26 -3.35
CA TRP A 468 -9.53 -0.33 -3.06
C TRP A 468 -10.86 -0.73 -3.75
N GLN A 469 -10.82 -1.58 -4.78
CA GLN A 469 -12.04 -2.09 -5.46
C GLN A 469 -12.78 -3.16 -4.65
N ARG A 470 -12.17 -3.67 -3.57
CA ARG A 470 -12.79 -4.67 -2.68
C ARG A 470 -13.65 -4.06 -1.60
N TRP A 471 -13.54 -2.77 -1.38
CA TRP A 471 -14.37 -2.06 -0.45
C TRP A 471 -15.70 -1.70 -1.13
N ASP A 472 -16.80 -1.82 -0.39
CA ASP A 472 -18.16 -1.47 -0.83
C ASP A 472 -18.27 -0.04 -1.35
N ARG A 473 -17.32 0.79 -0.93
CA ARG A 473 -17.03 2.13 -1.44
C ARG A 473 -15.66 2.11 -2.06
N ARG A 474 -15.52 2.69 -3.25
CA ARG A 474 -14.23 2.92 -3.93
C ARG A 474 -13.39 3.93 -3.15
N TRP A 475 -12.88 3.51 -2.00
CA TRP A 475 -12.27 4.29 -0.94
C TRP A 475 -11.13 3.46 -0.34
N GLN A 476 -9.91 3.99 -0.42
CA GLN A 476 -8.76 3.40 0.25
C GLN A 476 -8.86 3.70 1.74
N PRO A 477 -8.85 2.69 2.61
CA PRO A 477 -8.98 2.92 4.05
C PRO A 477 -7.88 3.78 4.64
N SER A 478 -8.26 4.70 5.52
CA SER A 478 -7.37 5.56 6.29
C SER A 478 -7.37 5.18 7.78
N ARG A 479 -6.40 5.75 8.51
CA ARG A 479 -6.33 5.75 9.99
C ARG A 479 -7.57 6.29 10.72
N LEU A 480 -8.53 6.89 10.01
CA LEU A 480 -9.74 7.47 10.58
C LEU A 480 -10.99 6.61 10.32
N ASP A 481 -10.88 5.57 9.48
CA ASP A 481 -12.04 4.82 9.00
C ASP A 481 -12.48 3.68 9.90
N VAL A 482 -13.79 3.45 9.96
CA VAL A 482 -14.36 2.24 10.57
C VAL A 482 -14.59 1.22 9.46
N LEU A 483 -13.85 0.13 9.50
CA LEU A 483 -13.84 -0.90 8.48
C LEU A 483 -14.43 -2.20 9.02
N GLN A 484 -15.03 -2.97 8.13
CA GLN A 484 -15.54 -4.28 8.45
C GLN A 484 -15.25 -5.29 7.34
N VAL A 485 -14.63 -6.41 7.70
CA VAL A 485 -14.73 -7.64 6.91
C VAL A 485 -15.86 -8.45 7.52
N ARG A 486 -17.04 -8.42 6.89
CA ARG A 486 -18.20 -9.15 7.41
C ARG A 486 -18.10 -10.64 7.10
N THR A 487 -17.78 -10.96 5.86
CA THR A 487 -17.57 -12.31 5.33
C THR A 487 -16.44 -12.29 4.31
N GLY A 488 -15.72 -13.40 4.16
CA GLY A 488 -14.66 -13.53 3.16
C GLY A 488 -13.27 -13.43 3.75
N VAL A 489 -12.29 -13.07 2.92
CA VAL A 489 -10.86 -13.17 3.23
C VAL A 489 -10.12 -11.93 2.72
N ALA A 490 -9.49 -11.18 3.63
CA ALA A 490 -8.60 -10.08 3.29
C ALA A 490 -7.13 -10.48 3.54
N PHE A 491 -6.24 -10.11 2.62
CA PHE A 491 -4.79 -10.33 2.72
C PHE A 491 -4.05 -9.00 2.92
N VAL A 492 -3.27 -8.91 3.98
CA VAL A 492 -2.29 -7.85 4.23
C VAL A 492 -0.94 -8.39 3.76
N ASP A 493 -0.44 -7.81 2.66
CA ASP A 493 0.74 -8.28 1.94
C ASP A 493 1.70 -7.14 1.52
N ALA A 494 1.37 -5.88 1.78
CA ALA A 494 2.17 -4.72 1.42
C ALA A 494 2.32 -3.77 2.63
N VAL A 495 3.15 -2.73 2.51
CA VAL A 495 3.26 -1.66 3.51
C VAL A 495 2.16 -0.61 3.29
N GLY A 496 1.90 0.27 4.24
CA GLY A 496 0.99 1.41 4.04
C GLY A 496 -0.49 1.16 4.39
N GLN A 497 -0.90 -0.04 4.83
CA GLN A 497 -2.34 -0.27 5.12
C GLN A 497 -2.77 0.28 6.48
N GLN A 498 -3.94 0.93 6.49
CA GLN A 498 -4.45 1.59 7.68
C GLN A 498 -5.91 1.23 7.99
N ALA A 499 -6.30 1.43 9.25
CA ALA A 499 -7.70 1.53 9.69
C ALA A 499 -7.81 2.44 10.92
N GLY A 500 -8.93 3.13 11.09
CA GLY A 500 -9.30 3.67 12.40
C GLY A 500 -9.79 2.55 13.32
N THR A 501 -10.74 1.73 12.88
CA THR A 501 -11.22 0.55 13.59
C THR A 501 -11.44 -0.56 12.59
N LEU A 502 -10.96 -1.77 12.86
CA LEU A 502 -11.19 -2.93 12.00
C LEU A 502 -12.05 -3.97 12.70
N ARG A 503 -13.15 -4.36 12.08
CA ARG A 503 -14.11 -5.35 12.58
C ARG A 503 -14.10 -6.60 11.70
N LEU A 504 -13.85 -7.77 12.29
CA LEU A 504 -13.83 -9.04 11.57
C LEU A 504 -14.99 -9.92 12.06
N GLY A 505 -15.95 -10.24 11.20
CA GLY A 505 -17.07 -11.12 11.55
C GLY A 505 -17.91 -10.60 12.72
N TYR A 506 -18.08 -9.28 12.82
CA TYR A 506 -18.74 -8.61 13.94
C TYR A 506 -20.25 -8.89 14.00
N ASP A 507 -20.91 -8.92 12.84
CA ASP A 507 -22.36 -9.09 12.74
C ASP A 507 -22.83 -10.54 12.75
N ALA A 508 -24.11 -10.74 13.06
CA ALA A 508 -24.72 -12.06 13.03
C ALA A 508 -24.63 -12.67 11.62
N GLY A 509 -24.17 -13.92 11.55
CA GLY A 509 -23.91 -14.61 10.28
C GLY A 509 -22.61 -14.21 9.58
N GLY A 510 -21.79 -13.33 10.16
CA GLY A 510 -20.45 -13.01 9.66
C GLY A 510 -19.48 -14.18 9.84
N ASP A 511 -18.60 -14.34 8.84
CA ASP A 511 -17.53 -15.35 8.82
C ASP A 511 -16.33 -14.78 8.04
N ALA A 512 -15.46 -14.08 8.75
CA ALA A 512 -14.38 -13.30 8.17
C ALA A 512 -13.01 -13.85 8.53
N ARG A 513 -12.05 -13.70 7.61
CA ARG A 513 -10.64 -14.00 7.84
C ARG A 513 -9.77 -12.84 7.39
N LEU A 514 -8.76 -12.54 8.19
CA LEU A 514 -7.67 -11.64 7.86
C LEU A 514 -6.37 -12.46 7.90
N TYR A 515 -5.64 -12.45 6.79
CA TYR A 515 -4.30 -13.01 6.71
C TYR A 515 -3.30 -11.88 6.69
N VAL A 516 -2.32 -11.92 7.59
CA VAL A 516 -1.20 -10.97 7.59
C VAL A 516 0.04 -11.76 7.23
N THR A 517 0.57 -11.49 6.03
CA THR A 517 1.61 -12.29 5.39
C THR A 517 2.94 -11.55 5.28
N SER A 518 2.88 -10.24 5.01
CA SER A 518 4.03 -9.35 4.86
C SER A 518 3.57 -7.89 5.05
N GLY A 519 4.52 -6.95 4.98
CA GLY A 519 4.23 -5.53 5.09
C GLY A 519 3.68 -5.12 6.45
N TRP A 520 2.81 -4.11 6.51
CA TRP A 520 2.23 -3.68 7.78
C TRP A 520 0.79 -3.17 7.65
N LEU A 521 0.00 -3.45 8.69
CA LEU A 521 -1.32 -2.90 8.94
C LEU A 521 -1.34 -2.16 10.29
N GLU A 522 -1.56 -0.85 10.24
CA GLU A 522 -1.75 -0.02 11.42
C GLU A 522 -3.23 0.28 11.67
N ILE A 523 -3.67 0.06 12.90
CA ILE A 523 -5.04 0.31 13.34
C ILE A 523 -4.99 1.32 14.47
N THR A 524 -5.53 2.52 14.25
CA THR A 524 -5.40 3.60 15.25
C THR A 524 -6.16 3.28 16.53
N ASN A 525 -7.45 2.94 16.43
CA ASN A 525 -8.31 2.82 17.61
C ASN A 525 -8.46 1.37 18.08
N GLN A 526 -8.94 0.46 17.23
CA GLN A 526 -9.34 -0.87 17.73
C GLN A 526 -9.41 -1.95 16.66
N LEU A 527 -8.95 -3.16 16.99
CA LEU A 527 -9.22 -4.38 16.23
C LEU A 527 -10.22 -5.25 16.99
N VAL A 528 -11.36 -5.58 16.36
CA VAL A 528 -12.40 -6.45 16.94
C VAL A 528 -12.51 -7.75 16.15
N VAL A 529 -12.19 -8.87 16.80
CA VAL A 529 -12.17 -10.21 16.20
C VAL A 529 -13.38 -11.03 16.67
N GLY A 530 -14.39 -11.11 15.80
CA GLY A 530 -15.70 -11.70 16.07
C GLY A 530 -16.61 -10.80 16.90
N SER A 531 -17.88 -11.21 17.07
CA SER A 531 -18.80 -10.69 18.08
C SER A 531 -20.08 -11.54 18.02
N ARG A 532 -21.06 -11.14 17.19
CA ARG A 532 -22.25 -11.96 16.88
C ARG A 532 -21.96 -12.99 15.78
N GLY A 533 -20.93 -12.76 14.98
CA GLY A 533 -20.37 -13.69 14.00
C GLY A 533 -19.02 -14.26 14.44
N ILE A 534 -18.27 -14.79 13.47
CA ILE A 534 -16.94 -15.40 13.66
C ILE A 534 -15.90 -14.60 12.86
N GLY A 535 -14.92 -14.04 13.55
CA GLY A 535 -13.73 -13.44 12.93
C GLY A 535 -12.49 -14.29 13.18
N ARG A 536 -11.58 -14.34 12.23
CA ARG A 536 -10.28 -15.00 12.40
C ARG A 536 -9.15 -14.10 11.89
N VAL A 537 -8.07 -14.03 12.64
CA VAL A 537 -6.79 -13.45 12.19
C VAL A 537 -5.75 -14.56 12.21
N GLU A 538 -5.02 -14.71 11.11
CA GLU A 538 -3.86 -15.60 11.03
C GLU A 538 -2.67 -14.77 10.52
N GLN A 539 -1.75 -14.48 11.44
CA GLN A 539 -0.55 -13.71 11.16
C GLN A 539 0.64 -14.65 10.98
N TYR A 540 1.15 -14.71 9.75
CA TYR A 540 2.31 -15.49 9.34
C TYR A 540 3.58 -14.66 9.20
N GLY A 541 3.44 -13.34 9.01
CA GLY A 541 4.53 -12.39 8.85
C GLY A 541 4.04 -10.96 9.04
N GLY A 542 4.79 -9.99 8.52
CA GLY A 542 4.46 -8.56 8.57
C GLY A 542 4.27 -8.00 9.98
N GLU A 543 3.73 -6.78 10.05
CA GLU A 543 3.40 -6.11 11.31
C GLU A 543 1.91 -5.79 11.38
N LEU A 544 1.30 -6.09 12.53
CA LEU A 544 -0.03 -5.59 12.87
C LEU A 544 0.10 -4.79 14.16
N ARG A 545 -0.13 -3.48 14.09
CA ARG A 545 -0.04 -2.58 15.23
C ARG A 545 -1.41 -1.97 15.52
N VAL A 546 -1.90 -2.09 16.75
CA VAL A 546 -2.99 -1.25 17.25
C VAL A 546 -2.39 -0.16 18.11
N LEU A 547 -2.62 1.11 17.78
CA LEU A 547 -1.87 2.23 18.36
C LEU A 547 -2.43 2.73 19.69
N GLU A 548 -3.74 3.05 19.74
CA GLU A 548 -4.33 3.75 20.89
C GLU A 548 -5.28 2.89 21.73
N GLY A 549 -5.85 1.82 21.18
CA GLY A 549 -6.80 0.98 21.89
C GLY A 549 -6.52 -0.52 21.80
N ASP A 550 -7.60 -1.31 21.85
CA ASP A 550 -7.48 -2.74 22.14
C ASP A 550 -7.48 -3.61 20.89
N ILE A 551 -6.84 -4.77 21.00
CA ILE A 551 -7.26 -5.97 20.28
C ILE A 551 -8.29 -6.70 21.15
N GLN A 552 -9.52 -6.84 20.64
CA GLN A 552 -10.61 -7.55 21.31
C GLN A 552 -10.98 -8.85 20.60
N ILE A 553 -10.63 -9.98 21.21
CA ILE A 553 -10.98 -11.31 20.71
C ILE A 553 -12.24 -11.79 21.42
N LEU A 554 -13.40 -11.53 20.81
CA LEU A 554 -14.70 -11.79 21.43
C LEU A 554 -15.15 -13.25 21.24
N ASN A 555 -15.69 -13.58 20.06
CA ASN A 555 -16.08 -14.94 19.68
C ASN A 555 -15.26 -15.44 18.47
N GLY A 556 -14.12 -14.79 18.22
CA GLY A 556 -13.21 -15.10 17.13
C GLY A 556 -11.92 -15.78 17.60
N ALA A 557 -10.99 -15.91 16.66
CA ALA A 557 -9.68 -16.51 16.89
C ALA A 557 -8.57 -15.62 16.33
N TYR A 558 -7.51 -15.42 17.10
CA TYR A 558 -6.28 -14.80 16.62
C TYR A 558 -5.15 -15.82 16.76
N LYS A 559 -4.40 -16.04 15.68
CA LYS A 559 -3.22 -16.90 15.67
C LYS A 559 -2.00 -16.09 15.26
N LEU A 560 -1.05 -15.95 16.18
CA LEU A 560 0.26 -15.36 15.94
C LEU A 560 1.27 -16.48 15.66
N ARG A 561 1.73 -16.56 14.41
CA ARG A 561 2.65 -17.59 13.91
C ARG A 561 3.98 -17.00 13.41
N GLY A 562 3.98 -15.74 13.01
CA GLY A 562 5.17 -14.99 12.58
C GLY A 562 4.87 -13.49 12.60
N GLY A 563 5.85 -12.65 12.25
CA GLY A 563 5.68 -11.19 12.25
C GLY A 563 5.63 -10.56 13.64
N LEU A 564 5.28 -9.26 13.69
CA LEU A 564 5.11 -8.47 14.92
C LEU A 564 3.62 -8.18 15.16
N LEU A 565 3.14 -8.46 16.37
CA LEU A 565 1.87 -7.99 16.88
C LEU A 565 2.11 -7.00 18.01
N ALA A 566 1.73 -5.73 17.83
CA ALA A 566 1.86 -4.70 18.86
C ALA A 566 0.48 -4.12 19.26
N THR A 567 0.21 -3.99 20.55
CA THR A 567 -1.01 -3.31 21.04
C THR A 567 -0.90 -2.86 22.50
N PRO A 568 -1.48 -1.71 22.90
CA PRO A 568 -1.63 -1.38 24.31
C PRO A 568 -2.33 -2.49 25.11
N HIS A 569 -3.41 -3.06 24.57
CA HIS A 569 -4.26 -3.98 25.30
C HIS A 569 -4.74 -5.16 24.43
N LEU A 570 -4.33 -6.37 24.82
CA LEU A 570 -4.81 -7.62 24.22
C LEU A 570 -5.84 -8.29 25.13
N THR A 571 -7.10 -8.31 24.69
CA THR A 571 -8.23 -8.81 25.48
C THR A 571 -8.91 -10.01 24.84
N LYS A 572 -9.39 -10.95 25.66
CA LYS A 572 -10.02 -12.18 25.18
C LYS A 572 -11.22 -12.59 26.01
N ALA A 573 -12.41 -12.54 25.40
CA ALA A 573 -13.63 -13.04 26.02
C ALA A 573 -13.63 -14.58 26.16
N PRO A 574 -14.53 -15.19 26.97
CA PRO A 574 -14.52 -16.63 27.23
C PRO A 574 -14.66 -17.54 26.00
N ARG A 575 -15.24 -17.02 24.91
CA ARG A 575 -15.42 -17.75 23.64
C ARG A 575 -14.34 -17.43 22.60
N GLY A 576 -13.45 -16.48 22.91
CA GLY A 576 -12.34 -16.11 22.06
C GLY A 576 -11.13 -17.00 22.31
N SER A 577 -10.31 -17.18 21.28
CA SER A 577 -9.06 -17.94 21.35
C SER A 577 -7.88 -17.12 20.83
N PHE A 578 -6.75 -17.17 21.56
CA PHE A 578 -5.48 -16.62 21.14
C PHE A 578 -4.45 -17.77 21.11
N GLU A 579 -3.79 -17.97 19.98
CA GLU A 579 -2.74 -18.97 19.78
C GLU A 579 -1.42 -18.25 19.49
N PHE A 580 -0.40 -18.49 20.30
CA PHE A 580 0.92 -17.86 20.16
C PHE A 580 1.99 -18.92 19.95
N THR A 581 2.27 -19.22 18.68
CA THR A 581 3.14 -20.34 18.27
C THR A 581 4.41 -19.89 17.55
N GLY A 582 4.50 -18.61 17.19
CA GLY A 582 5.67 -17.98 16.58
C GLY A 582 5.45 -16.47 16.52
N GLY A 583 6.35 -15.73 15.86
CA GLY A 583 6.30 -14.26 15.80
C GLY A 583 6.63 -13.57 17.12
N THR A 584 6.46 -12.25 17.16
CA THR A 584 6.74 -11.38 18.30
C THR A 584 5.45 -10.75 18.79
N LEU A 585 5.21 -10.80 20.10
CA LEU A 585 4.10 -10.12 20.77
C LEU A 585 4.66 -9.01 21.65
N ASP A 586 4.27 -7.78 21.35
CA ASP A 586 4.44 -6.60 22.20
C ASP A 586 3.06 -6.13 22.68
N ALA A 587 2.85 -6.17 24.00
CA ALA A 587 1.61 -5.65 24.57
C ALA A 587 1.80 -5.09 25.97
N ASP A 588 1.23 -3.91 26.26
CA ASP A 588 1.33 -3.33 27.61
C ASP A 588 0.50 -4.14 28.62
N ALA A 589 -0.67 -4.65 28.20
CA ALA A 589 -1.49 -5.52 29.04
C ALA A 589 -2.20 -6.63 28.27
N ILE A 590 -2.28 -7.80 28.89
CA ILE A 590 -2.96 -9.01 28.43
C ILE A 590 -3.95 -9.45 29.50
N ASP A 591 -5.25 -9.49 29.18
CA ASP A 591 -6.31 -9.70 30.19
C ASP A 591 -6.62 -11.17 30.53
N PHE A 592 -5.80 -12.09 30.01
CA PHE A 592 -5.97 -13.53 30.16
C PHE A 592 -4.63 -14.24 30.41
N SER A 593 -4.70 -15.52 30.77
CA SER A 593 -3.51 -16.36 30.93
C SER A 593 -2.84 -16.63 29.59
N LEU A 594 -1.59 -16.23 29.42
CA LEU A 594 -0.85 -16.34 28.17
C LEU A 594 -0.09 -17.67 28.13
N THR A 595 -0.15 -18.35 26.98
CA THR A 595 0.72 -19.49 26.70
C THR A 595 1.62 -19.15 25.52
N VAL A 596 2.94 -19.25 25.72
CA VAL A 596 3.97 -19.02 24.70
C VAL A 596 4.47 -20.40 24.26
N ALA A 597 4.11 -20.81 23.04
CA ALA A 597 4.37 -22.14 22.50
C ALA A 597 5.37 -22.13 21.33
N GLY A 598 6.25 -21.12 21.27
CA GLY A 598 7.30 -20.99 20.25
C GLY A 598 7.67 -19.56 19.86
N GLY A 599 6.82 -18.57 20.16
CA GLY A 599 7.04 -17.16 19.81
C GLY A 599 7.89 -16.37 20.81
N THR A 600 7.99 -15.06 20.57
CA THR A 600 8.79 -14.10 21.32
C THR A 600 7.91 -13.09 22.06
N LEU A 601 7.86 -13.16 23.38
CA LEU A 601 7.25 -12.10 24.19
C LEU A 601 8.28 -10.98 24.36
N PHE A 602 7.98 -9.78 23.87
CA PHE A 602 8.89 -8.63 23.88
C PHE A 602 8.15 -7.39 24.38
N PRO A 603 8.28 -7.05 25.68
CA PRO A 603 7.67 -5.84 26.24
C PRO A 603 8.36 -4.58 25.72
N GLY A 604 7.71 -3.82 24.84
CA GLY A 604 8.27 -2.59 24.28
C GLY A 604 9.34 -2.84 23.22
N VAL A 605 8.93 -3.25 22.03
CA VAL A 605 9.86 -3.55 20.93
C VAL A 605 10.72 -2.36 20.48
N ASP A 606 10.26 -1.13 20.75
CA ASP A 606 10.89 0.12 20.31
C ASP A 606 11.52 0.94 21.46
N ALA A 607 11.32 0.53 22.73
CA ALA A 607 11.83 1.21 23.93
C ALA A 607 11.57 0.37 25.19
N ILE A 608 12.23 0.70 26.30
CA ILE A 608 11.96 0.04 27.59
C ILE A 608 10.46 -0.04 27.89
N GLY A 609 9.96 -1.26 27.99
CA GLY A 609 8.54 -1.56 28.06
C GLY A 609 8.15 -2.40 29.27
N SER A 610 6.85 -2.59 29.43
CA SER A 610 6.34 -3.53 30.42
C SER A 610 5.07 -4.22 29.96
N THR A 611 4.98 -5.52 30.19
CA THR A 611 3.78 -6.31 29.86
C THR A 611 3.12 -6.83 31.14
N GLY A 612 1.88 -6.43 31.38
CA GLY A 612 1.04 -6.99 32.44
C GLY A 612 0.23 -8.19 31.94
N ILE A 613 0.24 -9.32 32.65
CA ILE A 613 -0.53 -10.53 32.32
C ILE A 613 -1.52 -10.85 33.45
N ALA A 614 -2.81 -10.80 33.13
CA ALA A 614 -3.88 -11.16 34.05
C ALA A 614 -4.15 -12.68 34.03
N GLY A 615 -3.55 -13.40 34.98
CA GLY A 615 -3.62 -14.85 35.09
C GLY A 615 -2.22 -15.46 35.03
N ASP A 616 -2.14 -16.68 34.53
CA ASP A 616 -0.89 -17.43 34.48
C ASP A 616 -0.11 -17.11 33.18
N LEU A 617 1.22 -17.14 33.27
CA LEU A 617 2.11 -17.15 32.11
C LEU A 617 2.68 -18.56 31.97
N ASN A 618 2.41 -19.23 30.86
CA ASN A 618 2.93 -20.55 30.54
C ASN A 618 3.92 -20.44 29.39
N MET A 619 5.21 -20.36 29.69
CA MET A 619 6.27 -20.51 28.70
C MET A 619 6.45 -22.01 28.47
N GLU A 620 5.93 -22.57 27.38
CA GLU A 620 6.16 -23.97 27.00
C GLU A 620 7.41 -24.10 26.12
N SER A 621 7.58 -23.15 25.20
CA SER A 621 8.77 -22.93 24.36
C SER A 621 8.74 -21.50 23.82
N GLY A 622 9.84 -21.00 23.25
CA GLY A 622 9.93 -19.63 22.77
C GLY A 622 10.87 -18.76 23.62
N THR A 623 10.78 -17.45 23.45
CA THR A 623 11.77 -16.49 23.98
C THR A 623 11.07 -15.35 24.72
N LEU A 624 11.61 -14.97 25.87
CA LEU A 624 11.36 -13.68 26.49
C LEU A 624 12.52 -12.74 26.12
N VAL A 625 12.24 -11.64 25.43
CA VAL A 625 13.23 -10.59 25.17
C VAL A 625 13.14 -9.55 26.28
N ILE A 626 14.29 -9.09 26.76
CA ILE A 626 14.42 -8.02 27.76
C ILE A 626 15.45 -7.01 27.27
N ASP A 627 15.00 -5.77 27.07
CA ASP A 627 15.84 -4.63 26.83
C ASP A 627 16.41 -4.08 28.14
N LEU A 628 17.68 -3.68 28.09
CA LEU A 628 18.39 -2.98 29.15
C LEU A 628 18.93 -1.66 28.60
N GLU A 629 18.40 -0.55 29.09
CA GLU A 629 18.85 0.78 28.69
C GLU A 629 19.83 1.39 29.70
N SER A 630 19.66 1.08 30.98
CA SER A 630 20.48 1.69 32.02
C SER A 630 20.59 0.81 33.26
N ALA A 631 21.26 1.34 34.27
CA ALA A 631 21.45 0.63 35.52
C ALA A 631 20.17 0.36 36.33
N SER A 632 19.08 1.03 35.96
CA SER A 632 17.79 0.97 36.63
C SER A 632 16.62 0.84 35.67
N ALA A 633 16.86 0.80 34.35
CA ALA A 633 15.83 0.69 33.33
C ALA A 633 16.04 -0.61 32.56
N ALA A 634 15.03 -1.47 32.65
CA ALA A 634 14.92 -2.74 31.97
C ALA A 634 13.45 -3.03 31.71
N ASP A 635 13.17 -3.89 30.74
CA ASP A 635 11.82 -4.38 30.53
C ASP A 635 11.31 -5.18 31.72
N LEU A 636 10.00 -5.18 31.90
CA LEU A 636 9.34 -5.87 33.00
C LEU A 636 8.09 -6.62 32.56
N VAL A 637 8.02 -7.92 32.87
CA VAL A 637 6.79 -8.70 32.75
C VAL A 637 6.13 -8.89 34.11
N ASN A 638 4.89 -8.45 34.27
CA ASN A 638 4.16 -8.58 35.53
C ASN A 638 2.98 -9.55 35.40
N VAL A 639 3.09 -10.72 36.03
CA VAL A 639 2.12 -11.81 35.98
C VAL A 639 1.35 -11.86 37.30
N SER A 640 0.02 -11.77 37.26
CA SER A 640 -0.79 -11.85 38.50
C SER A 640 -0.98 -13.28 39.03
N GLY A 641 -0.79 -14.28 38.18
CA GLY A 641 -0.88 -15.70 38.48
C GLY A 641 0.47 -16.40 38.62
N VAL A 642 0.51 -17.68 38.24
CA VAL A 642 1.73 -18.49 38.21
C VAL A 642 2.50 -18.21 36.92
N ALA A 643 3.82 -18.06 37.01
CA ALA A 643 4.70 -18.10 35.84
C ALA A 643 5.36 -19.48 35.75
N SER A 644 4.88 -20.31 34.85
CA SER A 644 5.50 -21.59 34.47
C SER A 644 6.55 -21.31 33.40
N LEU A 645 7.83 -21.48 33.77
CA LEU A 645 8.99 -21.12 32.97
C LEU A 645 9.60 -22.36 32.28
N ASP A 646 9.64 -22.29 30.96
CA ASP A 646 10.48 -23.05 30.04
C ASP A 646 11.00 -22.05 28.98
N GLY A 647 11.69 -22.51 27.94
CA GLY A 647 12.15 -21.67 26.84
C GLY A 647 13.40 -20.84 27.15
N ASN A 648 13.54 -19.70 26.48
CA ASN A 648 14.77 -18.91 26.42
C ASN A 648 14.56 -17.47 26.92
N ILE A 649 15.66 -16.83 27.32
CA ILE A 649 15.72 -15.39 27.54
C ILE A 649 16.82 -14.75 26.70
N GLU A 650 16.42 -13.75 25.93
CA GLU A 650 17.28 -12.89 25.14
C GLU A 650 17.40 -11.53 25.83
N VAL A 651 18.62 -11.01 25.92
CA VAL A 651 18.89 -9.71 26.53
C VAL A 651 19.47 -8.78 25.47
N GLN A 652 18.82 -7.66 25.24
CA GLN A 652 19.29 -6.63 24.31
C GLN A 652 19.76 -5.41 25.10
N LEU A 653 20.85 -4.80 24.64
CA LEU A 653 21.45 -3.64 25.29
C LEU A 653 21.17 -2.41 24.43
N LEU A 654 20.34 -1.50 24.94
CA LEU A 654 19.99 -0.28 24.23
C LEU A 654 21.04 0.81 24.46
N ASN A 655 21.12 1.76 23.52
CA ASN A 655 21.87 3.01 23.67
C ASN A 655 23.36 2.83 24.08
N GLY A 656 23.97 1.70 23.69
CA GLY A 656 25.37 1.38 24.01
C GLY A 656 25.61 1.04 25.48
N PHE A 657 24.55 0.72 26.24
CA PHE A 657 24.64 0.38 27.64
C PHE A 657 25.53 -0.84 27.89
N ARG A 658 26.31 -0.81 28.97
CA ARG A 658 27.23 -1.89 29.37
C ARG A 658 27.02 -2.25 30.84
N PRO A 659 26.34 -3.38 31.12
CA PRO A 659 26.19 -3.92 32.46
C PRO A 659 27.51 -4.11 33.20
N THR A 660 27.55 -3.72 34.47
CA THR A 660 28.66 -4.08 35.36
C THR A 660 28.40 -5.46 35.97
N ALA A 661 29.45 -6.26 36.16
CA ALA A 661 29.31 -7.56 36.81
C ALA A 661 28.67 -7.46 38.20
N GLY A 662 27.69 -8.31 38.47
CA GLY A 662 26.87 -8.33 39.68
C GLY A 662 25.71 -7.34 39.68
N GLN A 663 25.56 -6.53 38.64
CA GLN A 663 24.41 -5.65 38.47
C GLN A 663 23.16 -6.46 38.13
N SER A 664 22.00 -6.04 38.64
CA SER A 664 20.77 -6.81 38.50
C SER A 664 19.53 -5.98 38.22
N TRP A 665 18.59 -6.53 37.45
CA TRP A 665 17.32 -5.93 37.07
C TRP A 665 16.17 -6.88 37.38
N GLN A 666 15.07 -6.35 37.89
CA GLN A 666 13.84 -7.10 38.04
C GLN A 666 13.19 -7.18 36.66
N ILE A 667 13.00 -8.40 36.15
CA ILE A 667 12.52 -8.63 34.77
C ILE A 667 11.18 -9.36 34.73
N LEU A 668 10.81 -10.05 35.81
CA LEU A 668 9.52 -10.74 35.90
C LEU A 668 8.99 -10.74 37.34
N THR A 669 7.71 -10.47 37.53
CA THR A 669 7.00 -10.68 38.81
C THR A 669 5.86 -11.68 38.65
N ALA A 670 5.70 -12.58 39.60
CA ALA A 670 4.62 -13.58 39.59
C ALA A 670 4.22 -13.99 41.00
N ARG A 671 2.98 -14.45 41.20
CA ARG A 671 2.53 -15.01 42.50
C ARG A 671 3.37 -16.22 42.94
N SER A 672 3.82 -17.00 41.97
CA SER A 672 4.76 -18.10 42.16
C SER A 672 5.37 -18.49 40.83
N PHE A 673 6.55 -19.10 40.87
CA PHE A 673 7.24 -19.63 39.70
C PHE A 673 7.24 -21.16 39.73
N ASP A 674 7.09 -21.77 38.56
CA ASP A 674 7.33 -23.19 38.33
C ASP A 674 8.31 -23.35 37.17
N GLY A 675 9.17 -24.36 37.17
CA GLY A 675 10.21 -24.54 36.14
C GLY A 675 11.33 -23.49 36.17
N GLN A 676 12.16 -23.48 35.12
CA GLN A 676 13.29 -22.57 34.92
C GLN A 676 13.51 -22.31 33.42
N LEU A 677 13.95 -21.10 33.07
CA LEU A 677 14.41 -20.78 31.72
C LEU A 677 15.63 -21.62 31.35
N LYS A 678 15.64 -22.20 30.14
CA LYS A 678 16.65 -23.17 29.69
C LYS A 678 17.89 -22.51 29.08
N VAL A 679 17.69 -21.52 28.21
CA VAL A 679 18.78 -20.80 27.56
C VAL A 679 18.74 -19.35 27.98
N ILE A 680 19.88 -18.87 28.50
CA ILE A 680 20.05 -17.49 28.95
C ILE A 680 21.16 -16.88 28.11
N THR A 681 20.97 -15.64 27.66
CA THR A 681 21.99 -14.87 26.93
C THR A 681 23.35 -14.95 27.64
N PRO A 682 24.43 -15.33 26.94
CA PRO A 682 25.75 -15.45 27.56
C PRO A 682 26.18 -14.16 28.25
N GLY A 683 26.74 -14.31 29.46
CA GLY A 683 27.10 -13.17 30.31
C GLY A 683 26.00 -12.75 31.27
N PHE A 684 24.83 -13.39 31.25
CA PHE A 684 23.77 -13.19 32.24
C PHE A 684 23.40 -14.49 32.96
N SER A 685 22.82 -14.33 34.14
CA SER A 685 22.16 -15.39 34.90
C SER A 685 20.84 -14.87 35.44
N VAL A 686 19.97 -15.78 35.87
CA VAL A 686 18.67 -15.45 36.42
C VAL A 686 18.58 -15.95 37.86
N GLU A 687 18.17 -15.09 38.78
CA GLU A 687 18.00 -15.41 40.20
C GLU A 687 16.56 -15.12 40.65
N GLN A 688 15.93 -16.09 41.30
CA GLN A 688 14.60 -15.89 41.90
C GLN A 688 14.74 -15.35 43.33
N ILE A 689 14.11 -14.20 43.61
CA ILE A 689 14.07 -13.57 44.93
C ILE A 689 12.62 -13.28 45.29
N GLY A 690 12.04 -14.11 46.15
CA GLY A 690 10.62 -14.02 46.52
C GLY A 690 9.71 -14.20 45.29
N ASP A 691 8.87 -13.21 45.06
CA ASP A 691 7.86 -13.17 43.99
C ASP A 691 8.41 -12.51 42.71
N SER A 692 9.73 -12.49 42.54
CA SER A 692 10.40 -11.83 41.42
C SER A 692 11.56 -12.63 40.86
N LEU A 693 11.72 -12.51 39.56
CA LEU A 693 12.85 -13.01 38.79
C LEU A 693 13.78 -11.83 38.47
N TRP A 694 15.05 -11.97 38.83
CA TRP A 694 16.08 -10.97 38.62
C TRP A 694 17.08 -11.45 37.57
N LEU A 695 17.32 -10.64 36.56
CA LEU A 695 18.44 -10.81 35.63
C LEU A 695 19.69 -10.25 36.30
N VAL A 696 20.78 -11.01 36.32
CA VAL A 696 22.05 -10.62 36.93
C VAL A 696 23.15 -10.68 35.87
N ALA A 697 23.87 -9.58 35.69
CA ALA A 697 25.04 -9.54 34.83
C ALA A 697 26.19 -10.31 35.47
N GLY A 698 26.72 -11.29 34.76
CA GLY A 698 27.87 -12.07 35.18
C GLY A 698 29.18 -11.29 35.05
N THR A 699 30.26 -11.87 35.56
CA THR A 699 31.61 -11.43 35.21
C THR A 699 31.87 -11.80 33.76
N SER A 700 31.90 -10.82 32.86
CA SER A 700 32.47 -11.04 31.53
C SER A 700 33.88 -11.64 31.69
N PRO A 701 34.29 -12.61 30.85
CA PRO A 701 35.71 -12.91 30.74
C PRO A 701 36.42 -11.60 30.39
N SER A 702 37.39 -11.22 31.22
CA SER A 702 38.13 -9.95 31.17
C SER A 702 38.45 -9.49 29.74
N THR A 703 37.85 -8.38 29.32
CA THR A 703 38.35 -7.61 28.18
C THR A 703 39.55 -6.78 28.65
N LEU A 704 40.68 -6.92 27.96
CA LEU A 704 41.85 -6.05 28.10
C LEU A 704 41.43 -4.59 27.87
N ALA A 705 41.78 -3.71 28.81
CA ALA A 705 41.57 -2.28 28.69
C ALA A 705 42.42 -1.70 27.53
N ILE A 706 41.77 -1.03 26.58
CA ILE A 706 42.41 -0.10 25.64
C ILE A 706 42.23 1.31 26.23
N PRO A 707 43.31 2.09 26.48
CA PRO A 707 43.16 3.47 26.94
C PRO A 707 42.80 4.42 25.79
N GLU A 708 41.96 5.41 26.07
CA GLU A 708 41.55 6.46 25.12
C GLU A 708 42.73 7.30 24.59
N PRO A 709 42.67 7.77 23.32
CA PRO A 709 43.76 8.50 22.68
C PRO A 709 43.64 10.01 22.97
N HIS A 710 44.00 10.43 24.17
CA HIS A 710 44.44 11.80 24.41
C HIS A 710 45.90 11.77 24.85
N SER A 711 46.83 11.81 23.88
CA SER A 711 48.19 12.40 23.97
C SER A 711 49.17 11.69 23.02
N LEU A 712 49.38 12.21 21.80
CA LEU A 712 50.65 12.03 21.06
C LEU A 712 50.77 13.04 19.90
N ALA A 713 50.65 14.31 20.22
CA ALA A 713 51.37 15.35 19.49
C ALA A 713 52.79 15.41 20.06
N LEU A 714 53.77 14.79 19.39
CA LEU A 714 55.21 15.14 19.34
C LEU A 714 55.99 13.91 18.86
N LEU A 715 56.20 13.77 17.55
CA LEU A 715 57.45 13.22 17.00
C LEU A 715 57.58 13.54 15.50
N LEU A 716 57.52 14.83 15.18
CA LEU A 716 57.84 15.35 13.85
C LEU A 716 58.86 16.45 14.03
N LEU A 717 60.14 16.08 14.02
CA LEU A 717 61.30 16.91 13.65
C LEU A 717 62.58 16.10 13.86
N GLY A 718 63.19 15.66 12.76
CA GLY A 718 64.52 15.06 12.84
C GLY A 718 65.01 14.44 11.55
N VAL A 719 65.67 15.27 10.74
CA VAL A 719 66.78 14.89 9.83
C VAL A 719 66.43 14.58 8.36
N LEU A 720 66.56 15.65 7.55
CA LEU A 720 67.23 15.76 6.23
C LEU A 720 66.73 14.84 5.09
N GLY A 721 66.27 15.32 3.94
CA GLY A 721 66.67 16.52 3.22
C GLY A 721 67.98 16.32 2.47
N TYR A 722 68.01 15.52 1.38
CA TYR A 722 68.74 15.86 0.14
C TYR A 722 68.50 14.84 -1.01
N ALA A 723 68.26 15.39 -2.20
CA ALA A 723 68.56 14.85 -3.54
C ALA A 723 67.71 13.70 -4.16
N ALA A 724 66.81 14.14 -5.06
CA ALA A 724 66.91 13.92 -6.51
C ALA A 724 66.64 12.51 -7.12
N ASN A 725 65.47 12.44 -7.78
CA ASN A 725 65.32 12.22 -9.23
C ASN A 725 65.36 10.78 -9.81
N ARG A 726 64.25 10.47 -10.50
CA ARG A 726 64.02 9.58 -11.66
C ARG A 726 63.68 8.09 -11.47
N LYS A 727 62.38 7.83 -11.68
CA LYS A 727 61.74 6.94 -12.68
C LYS A 727 62.15 5.44 -12.74
N CYS A 728 61.23 4.63 -12.20
CA CYS A 728 60.37 3.65 -12.89
C CYS A 728 60.99 2.43 -13.60
N ARG A 729 60.60 1.21 -13.15
CA ARG A 729 60.46 -0.06 -13.93
C ARG A 729 59.68 -1.09 -13.08
N GLN A 730 58.56 -1.63 -13.60
CA GLN A 730 58.36 -3.01 -14.14
C GLN A 730 58.27 -4.11 -13.06
N ALA A 731 57.14 -4.78 -12.82
CA ALA A 731 56.32 -5.71 -13.63
C ALA A 731 56.79 -7.19 -13.58
N VAL A 732 55.81 -8.11 -13.43
CA VAL A 732 55.61 -9.37 -14.18
C VAL A 732 55.78 -10.76 -13.48
N PHE A 733 54.80 -11.66 -13.80
CA PHE A 733 54.72 -13.16 -13.82
C PHE A 733 54.69 -13.93 -12.48
N ALA A 734 54.13 -15.14 -12.30
CA ALA A 734 53.03 -15.96 -12.87
C ALA A 734 53.10 -17.40 -12.27
N LEU A 735 52.01 -18.15 -12.42
CA LEU A 735 51.88 -19.63 -12.50
C LEU A 735 51.82 -20.52 -11.21
N ALA A 736 50.64 -21.13 -11.02
CA ALA A 736 50.33 -22.58 -11.12
C ALA A 736 50.67 -23.61 -10.00
N LEU A 737 49.58 -24.13 -9.40
CA LEU A 737 49.10 -25.54 -9.36
C LEU A 737 49.59 -26.55 -8.27
N VAL A 738 48.58 -27.31 -7.76
CA VAL A 738 48.55 -28.72 -7.26
C VAL A 738 48.37 -28.98 -5.75
N ALA A 739 47.09 -29.11 -5.35
CA ALA A 739 46.37 -30.29 -4.84
C ALA A 739 46.80 -31.13 -3.59
N VAL A 740 45.72 -31.55 -2.89
CA VAL A 740 45.45 -32.78 -2.08
C VAL A 740 45.71 -32.74 -0.56
N LEU A 741 44.63 -32.66 0.26
CA LEU A 741 44.03 -33.76 1.08
C LEU A 741 43.03 -33.20 2.14
N VAL A 742 41.81 -33.76 2.13
CA VAL A 742 40.72 -33.57 3.12
C VAL A 742 40.87 -34.63 4.25
N PRO A 743 40.53 -34.32 5.52
CA PRO A 743 39.28 -34.81 6.14
C PRO A 743 38.50 -33.67 6.84
N ALA A 744 37.18 -33.57 6.60
CA ALA A 744 36.10 -34.08 7.47
C ALA A 744 36.00 -33.27 8.78
N SER A 745 35.04 -32.34 8.93
CA SER A 745 33.57 -32.49 9.06
C SER A 745 33.16 -32.15 10.49
N GLY A 746 32.23 -31.21 10.63
CA GLY A 746 31.60 -30.84 11.90
C GLY A 746 30.54 -29.76 11.68
N ALA A 747 29.47 -30.13 10.98
CA ALA A 747 28.28 -29.33 10.78
C ALA A 747 27.38 -29.34 12.03
N LEU A 748 26.69 -28.22 12.28
CA LEU A 748 25.36 -28.11 12.89
C LEU A 748 24.74 -26.86 12.21
N ALA A 749 24.08 -26.99 11.06
CA ALA A 749 22.67 -27.38 10.86
C ALA A 749 21.67 -26.39 11.48
N LEU A 750 21.34 -25.35 10.72
CA LEU A 750 20.18 -24.46 10.92
C LEU A 750 19.04 -25.02 10.05
N GLN A 751 17.94 -25.47 10.66
CA GLN A 751 16.74 -25.89 9.93
C GLN A 751 15.85 -24.68 9.68
N VAL A 752 15.52 -24.42 8.42
CA VAL A 752 14.52 -23.44 7.95
C VAL A 752 13.36 -24.23 7.34
N PRO A 753 12.09 -24.02 7.75
CA PRO A 753 10.95 -24.60 7.06
C PRO A 753 10.53 -23.73 5.87
N VAL A 754 10.42 -24.34 4.69
CA VAL A 754 9.82 -23.77 3.49
C VAL A 754 8.44 -24.41 3.29
N ILE A 755 7.38 -23.61 3.08
CA ILE A 755 6.08 -24.10 2.60
C ILE A 755 5.76 -23.40 1.28
N ALA A 756 5.59 -24.21 0.24
CA ALA A 756 5.02 -23.83 -1.04
C ALA A 756 3.49 -23.80 -0.97
N ASP A 757 2.90 -22.83 -1.67
CA ASP A 757 1.47 -22.66 -1.94
C ASP A 757 0.87 -23.90 -2.64
N SER A 758 -0.34 -24.34 -2.23
CA SER A 758 -1.27 -25.06 -3.13
C SER A 758 -2.68 -25.19 -2.54
N GLN A 759 -3.68 -24.69 -3.27
CA GLN A 759 -5.10 -25.06 -3.18
C GLN A 759 -5.45 -25.95 -4.39
N LEU A 760 -6.29 -26.98 -4.23
CA LEU A 760 -6.86 -27.74 -5.35
C LEU A 760 -8.36 -27.97 -5.18
N SER A 761 -9.08 -28.05 -6.30
CA SER A 761 -10.51 -28.36 -6.40
C SER A 761 -10.72 -29.75 -7.04
N GLU A 762 -11.61 -30.59 -6.47
CA GLU A 762 -12.00 -31.94 -6.92
C GLU A 762 -12.77 -32.00 -8.27
N ASN A 763 -12.87 -33.20 -8.85
CA ASN A 763 -14.19 -33.68 -9.31
C ASN A 763 -14.37 -35.23 -9.26
N GLY A 764 -15.52 -35.67 -8.73
CA GLY A 764 -16.39 -36.65 -9.40
C GLY A 764 -16.23 -38.15 -9.09
N ASN A 765 -17.10 -38.66 -8.22
CA ASN A 765 -17.29 -40.09 -7.95
C ASN A 765 -18.16 -40.77 -9.04
N THR A 766 -17.58 -41.35 -10.10
CA THR A 766 -18.24 -42.38 -10.92
C THR A 766 -17.27 -43.45 -11.38
N GLY A 767 -17.60 -44.71 -11.12
CA GLY A 767 -16.89 -45.86 -11.65
C GLY A 767 -17.01 -45.97 -13.17
N ASP A 768 -16.13 -46.82 -13.70
CA ASP A 768 -15.83 -47.13 -15.10
C ASP A 768 -15.01 -46.08 -15.86
N GLY A 769 -13.84 -46.54 -16.31
CA GLY A 769 -12.84 -45.73 -16.98
C GLY A 769 -13.32 -45.18 -18.32
N ASP A 770 -13.03 -43.90 -18.52
CA ASP A 770 -12.88 -43.30 -19.83
C ASP A 770 -11.79 -42.23 -19.73
N ALA A 771 -10.87 -42.23 -20.69
CA ALA A 771 -9.66 -41.40 -20.71
C ALA A 771 -9.92 -39.89 -21.00
N ASN A 772 -11.06 -39.34 -20.59
CA ASN A 772 -11.48 -37.96 -20.88
C ASN A 772 -11.71 -37.07 -19.64
N ASP A 773 -11.51 -37.57 -18.42
CA ASP A 773 -11.63 -36.76 -17.21
C ASP A 773 -10.27 -36.21 -16.78
N SER A 774 -9.74 -35.24 -17.53
CA SER A 774 -8.69 -34.34 -17.03
C SER A 774 -9.32 -33.29 -16.13
N GLY A 775 -9.12 -33.43 -14.81
CA GLY A 775 -9.55 -32.43 -13.84
C GLY A 775 -8.98 -31.06 -14.17
N SER A 776 -9.86 -30.10 -14.43
CA SER A 776 -9.49 -28.68 -14.59
C SER A 776 -9.25 -28.08 -13.21
N GLY A 777 -8.00 -28.15 -12.73
CA GLY A 777 -7.61 -27.58 -11.44
C GLY A 777 -7.44 -26.06 -11.52
N THR A 778 -8.25 -25.31 -10.78
CA THR A 778 -7.95 -23.92 -10.42
C THR A 778 -6.87 -23.91 -9.33
N GLY A 779 -5.63 -23.60 -9.69
CA GLY A 779 -4.58 -23.15 -8.75
C GLY A 779 -3.60 -24.19 -8.19
N SER A 780 -3.12 -25.18 -8.96
CA SER A 780 -2.22 -26.20 -8.40
C SER A 780 -1.05 -26.65 -9.28
N PRO A 781 0.11 -26.97 -8.68
CA PRO A 781 1.31 -27.41 -9.39
C PRO A 781 1.30 -28.87 -9.88
N ILE A 782 0.17 -29.61 -9.83
CA ILE A 782 0.15 -31.06 -10.06
C ILE A 782 -0.82 -31.45 -11.20
N ASN A 783 -0.29 -32.10 -12.24
CA ASN A 783 -1.07 -32.72 -13.32
C ASN A 783 -0.71 -34.20 -13.43
N ALA A 784 -1.70 -35.10 -13.52
CA ALA A 784 -1.50 -36.55 -13.50
C ALA A 784 -2.48 -37.29 -14.42
N ARG A 785 -2.07 -38.47 -14.93
CA ARG A 785 -2.94 -39.35 -15.72
C ARG A 785 -3.08 -40.75 -15.11
N PHE A 786 -4.31 -41.26 -15.14
CA PHE A 786 -4.68 -42.64 -14.82
C PHE A 786 -5.01 -43.43 -16.09
N ASN A 787 -4.66 -44.73 -16.12
CA ASN A 787 -5.10 -45.63 -17.20
C ASN A 787 -6.30 -46.47 -16.83
N ASP A 788 -6.87 -47.12 -17.85
CA ASP A 788 -8.05 -48.01 -17.80
C ASP A 788 -7.88 -49.22 -16.85
N ALA A 789 -6.70 -49.40 -16.26
CA ALA A 789 -6.40 -50.38 -15.22
C ALA A 789 -6.19 -49.77 -13.82
N ASN A 790 -6.60 -48.52 -13.59
CA ASN A 790 -6.47 -47.75 -12.34
C ASN A 790 -5.03 -47.62 -11.83
N ARG A 791 -4.08 -47.30 -12.71
CA ARG A 791 -2.66 -47.06 -12.37
C ARG A 791 -2.26 -45.63 -12.78
N ASN A 792 -1.47 -44.94 -11.95
CA ASN A 792 -0.77 -43.71 -12.35
C ASN A 792 0.12 -44.06 -13.55
N GLU A 793 0.20 -43.23 -14.59
CA GLU A 793 1.13 -43.40 -15.73
C GLU A 793 2.25 -42.36 -15.74
N TRP A 794 1.96 -41.12 -15.33
CA TRP A 794 2.93 -40.05 -15.13
C TRP A 794 2.38 -38.98 -14.19
N LEU A 795 3.30 -38.16 -13.66
CA LEU A 795 3.03 -37.03 -12.76
C LEU A 795 3.90 -35.85 -13.17
N ALA A 796 3.29 -34.71 -13.49
CA ALA A 796 3.98 -33.45 -13.76
C ALA A 796 3.89 -32.52 -12.55
N LEU A 797 5.01 -31.87 -12.23
CA LEU A 797 5.19 -30.99 -11.07
C LEU A 797 5.83 -29.68 -11.53
N LYS A 798 5.40 -28.55 -10.97
CA LYS A 798 5.97 -27.22 -11.23
C LYS A 798 6.38 -26.57 -9.92
N PHE A 799 7.55 -25.94 -9.91
CA PHE A 799 8.10 -25.21 -8.76
C PHE A 799 8.54 -23.81 -9.20
N ASP A 800 8.26 -22.80 -8.38
CA ASP A 800 8.81 -21.45 -8.53
C ASP A 800 10.06 -21.29 -7.65
N LEU A 801 11.13 -20.78 -8.26
CA LEU A 801 12.44 -20.54 -7.67
C LEU A 801 12.81 -19.04 -7.80
N SER A 802 11.82 -18.16 -7.97
CA SER A 802 11.98 -16.71 -8.17
C SER A 802 12.70 -16.00 -7.01
N GLU A 803 12.57 -16.51 -5.79
CA GLU A 803 13.27 -16.02 -4.60
C GLU A 803 14.79 -16.25 -4.65
N TYR A 804 15.28 -17.08 -5.58
CA TYR A 804 16.70 -17.43 -5.69
C TYR A 804 17.30 -16.93 -7.00
N SER A 805 17.95 -15.76 -6.94
CA SER A 805 18.63 -15.14 -8.08
C SER A 805 19.88 -15.92 -8.53
N ASP A 806 20.58 -16.59 -7.60
CA ASP A 806 21.74 -17.43 -7.88
C ASP A 806 21.46 -18.92 -7.60
N LYS A 807 20.91 -19.59 -8.63
CA LYS A 807 20.57 -21.02 -8.57
C LYS A 807 21.80 -21.93 -8.62
N SER A 808 22.96 -21.42 -9.00
CA SER A 808 24.22 -22.20 -9.05
C SER A 808 24.66 -22.70 -7.66
N ARG A 809 24.09 -22.12 -6.60
CA ARG A 809 24.34 -22.48 -5.21
C ARG A 809 23.53 -23.67 -4.72
N PHE A 810 22.53 -24.14 -5.45
CA PHE A 810 21.74 -25.28 -5.00
C PHE A 810 22.60 -26.55 -4.97
N THR A 811 22.61 -27.26 -3.86
CA THR A 811 23.29 -28.54 -3.66
C THR A 811 22.31 -29.52 -3.04
N ASP A 812 22.52 -30.83 -3.23
CA ASP A 812 21.67 -31.88 -2.67
C ASP A 812 20.16 -31.69 -2.94
N VAL A 813 19.81 -31.23 -4.15
CA VAL A 813 18.41 -31.01 -4.55
C VAL A 813 17.72 -32.36 -4.71
N SER A 814 16.71 -32.62 -3.88
CA SER A 814 15.87 -33.80 -3.92
C SER A 814 14.40 -33.44 -4.00
N LEU A 815 13.62 -34.22 -4.75
CA LEU A 815 12.18 -34.10 -4.84
C LEU A 815 11.53 -35.03 -3.81
N ASN A 816 10.80 -34.47 -2.86
CA ASN A 816 10.09 -35.21 -1.85
C ASN A 816 8.60 -35.31 -2.18
N THR A 817 8.05 -36.51 -2.03
CA THR A 817 6.64 -36.80 -2.34
C THR A 817 6.02 -37.68 -1.26
N TYR A 818 4.74 -37.51 -0.95
CA TYR A 818 4.04 -38.37 0.01
C TYR A 818 3.42 -39.57 -0.70
N MET A 819 3.57 -40.79 -0.18
CA MET A 819 3.02 -42.00 -0.81
C MET A 819 1.63 -42.37 -0.26
N TYR A 820 0.66 -42.63 -1.14
CA TYR A 820 -0.71 -43.01 -0.78
C TYR A 820 -0.89 -44.53 -0.62
N ARG A 821 -0.16 -45.37 -1.37
CA ARG A 821 -0.07 -46.84 -1.16
C ARG A 821 1.17 -47.39 -1.87
N GLY A 822 2.03 -48.11 -1.15
CA GLY A 822 3.08 -48.93 -1.72
C GLY A 822 2.87 -50.39 -1.33
N ASP A 823 2.67 -51.27 -2.31
CA ASP A 823 2.68 -52.71 -2.05
C ASP A 823 4.13 -53.16 -1.83
N ALA A 824 4.40 -53.85 -0.72
CA ALA A 824 5.74 -54.24 -0.28
C ALA A 824 6.49 -55.10 -1.32
N ASN A 825 5.76 -55.70 -2.26
CA ASN A 825 6.28 -56.61 -3.29
C ASN A 825 6.49 -55.96 -4.66
N ASN A 826 6.37 -54.63 -4.77
CA ASN A 826 6.34 -53.93 -6.04
C ASN A 826 7.57 -53.04 -6.24
N THR A 827 8.71 -53.64 -6.55
CA THR A 827 9.91 -52.89 -6.97
C THR A 827 9.67 -52.31 -8.37
N GLN A 828 9.53 -50.99 -8.43
CA GLN A 828 9.39 -50.27 -9.70
C GLN A 828 10.51 -49.26 -9.89
N THR A 829 10.98 -49.17 -11.13
CA THR A 829 11.91 -48.14 -11.57
C THR A 829 11.12 -47.06 -12.29
N LEU A 830 11.11 -45.87 -11.69
CA LEU A 830 10.56 -44.64 -12.25
C LEU A 830 11.68 -43.81 -12.84
N ARG A 831 11.32 -42.80 -13.63
CA ARG A 831 12.25 -41.91 -14.30
C ARG A 831 11.78 -40.48 -14.18
N LEU A 832 12.73 -39.57 -13.89
CA LEU A 832 12.51 -38.15 -13.75
C LEU A 832 13.04 -37.42 -14.99
N TYR A 833 12.22 -36.54 -15.54
CA TYR A 833 12.55 -35.65 -16.63
C TYR A 833 12.30 -34.21 -16.21
N ALA A 834 13.05 -33.26 -16.76
CA ALA A 834 12.83 -31.83 -16.58
C ALA A 834 12.67 -31.13 -17.92
N LEU A 835 11.80 -30.13 -18.00
CA LEU A 835 11.72 -29.26 -19.17
C LEU A 835 12.94 -28.37 -19.22
N ALA A 836 13.58 -28.20 -20.38
CA ALA A 836 14.73 -27.32 -20.52
C ALA A 836 14.36 -25.86 -20.17
N PRO A 837 15.25 -25.08 -19.50
CA PRO A 837 14.91 -23.73 -19.08
C PRO A 837 14.65 -22.79 -20.26
N GLY A 838 13.61 -21.95 -20.17
CA GLY A 838 13.33 -20.90 -21.15
C GLY A 838 12.63 -21.38 -22.42
N ILE A 839 12.03 -22.58 -22.40
CA ILE A 839 11.16 -23.06 -23.47
C ILE A 839 9.83 -22.29 -23.43
N ALA A 840 9.42 -21.75 -24.59
CA ALA A 840 8.18 -20.99 -24.71
C ALA A 840 6.97 -21.80 -24.26
N GLY A 841 6.28 -21.32 -23.22
CA GLY A 841 5.10 -21.94 -22.65
C GLY A 841 5.33 -22.68 -21.33
N GLU A 842 6.55 -22.73 -20.77
CA GLU A 842 6.86 -23.31 -19.44
C GLU A 842 5.96 -22.80 -18.30
N ASP A 843 5.44 -21.58 -18.45
CA ASP A 843 4.37 -21.03 -17.63
C ASP A 843 2.99 -21.30 -18.25
N TRP A 844 2.60 -22.58 -18.30
CA TRP A 844 1.27 -22.96 -18.79
C TRP A 844 0.21 -22.85 -17.70
N ASN A 845 -1.00 -22.47 -18.13
CA ASN A 845 -2.16 -22.46 -17.25
C ASN A 845 -2.58 -23.90 -16.92
N GLU A 846 -2.41 -24.31 -15.66
CA GLU A 846 -2.65 -25.67 -15.19
C GLU A 846 -4.12 -26.10 -15.33
N SER A 847 -5.06 -25.15 -15.36
CA SER A 847 -6.51 -25.42 -15.51
C SER A 847 -6.93 -25.80 -16.94
N THR A 848 -6.09 -25.46 -17.93
CA THR A 848 -6.40 -25.64 -19.37
C THR A 848 -5.45 -26.62 -20.07
N THR A 849 -4.37 -27.00 -19.39
CA THR A 849 -3.33 -27.85 -19.95
C THR A 849 -3.67 -29.31 -19.75
N THR A 850 -4.03 -30.00 -20.84
CA THR A 850 -4.29 -31.44 -20.85
C THR A 850 -3.00 -32.23 -21.12
N TYR A 851 -3.06 -33.55 -20.86
CA TYR A 851 -2.02 -34.52 -21.21
C TYR A 851 -1.40 -34.30 -22.61
N GLY A 852 -2.21 -34.08 -23.64
CA GLY A 852 -1.72 -33.93 -25.02
C GLY A 852 -1.23 -32.52 -25.38
N SER A 853 -1.40 -31.55 -24.48
CA SER A 853 -1.14 -30.13 -24.74
C SER A 853 -0.09 -29.53 -23.80
N MET A 854 0.53 -30.32 -22.91
CA MET A 854 1.58 -29.85 -22.00
C MET A 854 2.79 -29.35 -22.81
N PRO A 855 3.09 -28.04 -22.77
CA PRO A 855 4.19 -27.48 -23.55
C PRO A 855 5.52 -28.16 -23.23
N GLY A 856 6.28 -28.45 -24.29
CA GLY A 856 7.61 -29.03 -24.17
C GLY A 856 7.68 -30.55 -23.93
N PHE A 857 6.57 -31.23 -23.62
CA PHE A 857 6.50 -32.69 -23.56
C PHE A 857 5.70 -33.24 -24.75
N THR A 858 6.20 -34.30 -25.41
CA THR A 858 5.48 -34.99 -26.49
C THR A 858 5.13 -36.40 -26.04
N PHE A 859 3.86 -36.77 -26.16
CA PHE A 859 3.36 -38.06 -25.73
C PHE A 859 2.84 -38.89 -26.91
N ASP A 860 3.00 -40.22 -26.84
CA ASP A 860 2.47 -41.14 -27.85
C ASP A 860 1.12 -41.75 -27.46
N ALA A 861 0.54 -42.55 -28.36
CA ALA A 861 -0.80 -43.13 -28.17
C ALA A 861 -0.88 -44.12 -26.99
N ASP A 862 0.25 -44.64 -26.51
CA ASP A 862 0.34 -45.63 -25.43
C ASP A 862 0.84 -45.01 -24.12
N SER A 863 0.82 -43.68 -24.00
CA SER A 863 1.25 -42.95 -22.81
C SER A 863 2.71 -43.11 -22.41
N GLN A 864 3.52 -43.68 -23.28
CA GLN A 864 4.95 -43.72 -23.09
C GLN A 864 5.57 -42.52 -23.77
N THR A 865 6.62 -41.95 -23.17
CA THR A 865 7.42 -40.91 -23.80
C THR A 865 8.22 -41.54 -24.95
N ARG A 866 7.57 -41.80 -26.08
CA ARG A 866 8.21 -42.59 -27.15
C ARG A 866 9.24 -41.81 -27.94
N LEU A 867 9.26 -40.49 -27.83
CA LEU A 867 10.32 -39.62 -28.34
C LEU A 867 10.36 -38.38 -27.47
N ILE A 868 11.08 -38.44 -26.35
CA ILE A 868 11.48 -37.22 -25.65
C ILE A 868 12.33 -36.45 -26.64
N ASP A 869 11.85 -35.29 -27.08
CA ASP A 869 12.66 -34.40 -27.88
C ASP A 869 13.82 -33.97 -27.01
N GLY A 870 15.01 -34.54 -27.26
CA GLY A 870 16.22 -34.25 -26.49
C GLY A 870 16.67 -32.79 -26.58
N ASN A 871 15.99 -31.96 -27.39
CA ASN A 871 16.17 -30.52 -27.43
C ASN A 871 15.28 -29.75 -26.45
N LEU A 872 14.19 -30.35 -25.94
CA LEU A 872 13.20 -29.69 -25.08
C LEU A 872 13.19 -30.23 -23.65
N VAL A 873 13.59 -31.48 -23.44
CA VAL A 873 13.48 -32.16 -22.13
C VAL A 873 14.78 -32.87 -21.80
N GLN A 874 15.24 -32.70 -20.57
CA GLN A 874 16.41 -33.36 -20.02
C GLN A 874 16.01 -34.57 -19.16
N ASN A 875 16.60 -35.73 -19.43
CA ASN A 875 16.46 -36.90 -18.57
C ASN A 875 17.38 -36.75 -17.37
N LEU A 876 16.80 -36.68 -16.17
CA LEU A 876 17.54 -36.50 -14.92
C LEU A 876 17.96 -37.83 -14.30
N GLY A 877 17.37 -38.95 -14.72
CA GLY A 877 17.76 -40.29 -14.29
C GLY A 877 16.58 -41.17 -13.88
N ALA A 878 16.89 -42.45 -13.63
CA ALA A 878 15.95 -43.43 -13.12
C ALA A 878 16.14 -43.63 -11.61
N PHE A 879 15.04 -43.83 -10.87
CA PHE A 879 15.04 -44.05 -9.43
C PHE A 879 14.09 -45.19 -9.05
N GLY A 880 14.45 -45.95 -8.02
CA GLY A 880 13.64 -47.07 -7.53
C GLY A 880 12.86 -46.69 -6.28
N VAL A 881 11.58 -47.03 -6.22
CA VAL A 881 10.79 -46.90 -4.99
C VAL A 881 10.61 -48.30 -4.42
N SER A 882 11.29 -48.63 -3.32
CA SER A 882 11.18 -49.94 -2.66
C SER A 882 10.90 -49.80 -1.17
N GLY A 883 9.99 -50.61 -0.63
CA GLY A 883 9.86 -50.81 0.81
C GLY A 883 8.94 -49.84 1.58
N VAL A 884 8.19 -48.97 0.90
CA VAL A 884 7.27 -48.03 1.57
C VAL A 884 5.90 -48.68 1.74
N THR A 885 5.61 -49.19 2.94
CA THR A 885 4.35 -49.90 3.24
C THR A 885 3.33 -49.08 4.01
N ALA A 886 3.71 -47.89 4.50
CA ALA A 886 2.84 -47.01 5.26
C ALA A 886 2.38 -45.79 4.44
N GLU A 887 1.07 -45.67 4.27
CA GLU A 887 0.39 -44.50 3.73
C GLU A 887 0.84 -43.23 4.48
N GLY A 888 1.23 -42.17 3.75
CA GLY A 888 1.74 -40.91 4.30
C GLY A 888 3.26 -40.83 4.48
N SER A 889 4.02 -41.87 4.13
CA SER A 889 5.49 -41.80 4.17
C SER A 889 6.03 -40.90 3.05
N VAL A 890 7.05 -40.10 3.36
CA VAL A 890 7.79 -39.32 2.37
C VAL A 890 8.74 -40.23 1.61
N ALA A 891 8.62 -40.25 0.29
CA ALA A 891 9.60 -40.80 -0.63
C ALA A 891 10.43 -39.63 -1.19
N SER A 892 11.71 -39.63 -0.86
CA SER A 892 12.70 -38.71 -1.43
C SER A 892 13.24 -39.28 -2.74
N ILE A 893 13.25 -38.44 -3.78
CA ILE A 893 13.66 -38.73 -5.14
C ILE A 893 14.84 -37.83 -5.45
N ASP A 894 16.04 -38.39 -5.41
CA ASP A 894 17.30 -37.67 -5.62
C ASP A 894 18.07 -38.29 -6.81
N PRO A 895 17.70 -37.97 -8.06
CA PRO A 895 18.43 -38.45 -9.22
C PRO A 895 19.64 -37.54 -9.46
N GLU A 896 20.79 -38.14 -9.82
CA GLU A 896 22.08 -37.43 -10.01
C GLU A 896 22.00 -36.18 -10.89
N GLY A 897 21.04 -36.08 -11.83
CA GLY A 897 20.88 -34.94 -12.71
C GLY A 897 20.11 -33.73 -12.15
N LEU A 898 19.32 -33.87 -11.07
CA LEU A 898 18.39 -32.82 -10.61
C LEU A 898 19.10 -31.58 -10.06
N THR A 899 20.10 -31.77 -9.21
CA THR A 899 20.90 -30.67 -8.65
C THR A 899 21.58 -29.86 -9.75
N SER A 900 22.30 -30.53 -10.65
CA SER A 900 22.99 -29.86 -11.75
C SER A 900 22.04 -29.16 -12.72
N PHE A 901 20.82 -29.70 -12.88
CA PHE A 901 19.79 -29.05 -13.68
C PHE A 901 19.36 -27.72 -13.06
N VAL A 902 19.00 -27.70 -11.78
CA VAL A 902 18.60 -26.48 -11.06
C VAL A 902 19.72 -25.43 -11.08
N GLN A 903 20.97 -25.86 -10.86
CA GLN A 903 22.14 -24.98 -10.96
C GLN A 903 22.31 -24.33 -12.33
N SER A 904 21.86 -24.99 -13.40
CA SER A 904 22.00 -24.51 -14.77
C SER A 904 20.88 -23.57 -15.24
N MET A 905 19.85 -23.34 -14.41
CA MET A 905 18.66 -22.56 -14.80
C MET A 905 18.93 -21.05 -14.96
N GLY A 906 20.02 -20.53 -14.37
CA GLY A 906 20.35 -19.11 -14.42
C GLY A 906 19.18 -18.23 -13.93
N ASN A 907 18.77 -17.27 -14.76
CA ASN A 907 17.66 -16.36 -14.46
C ASN A 907 16.27 -16.97 -14.67
N ASN A 908 16.16 -18.23 -15.12
CA ASN A 908 14.86 -18.89 -15.24
C ASN A 908 14.37 -19.29 -13.85
N ASN A 909 13.13 -18.92 -13.52
CA ASN A 909 12.57 -19.10 -12.19
C ASN A 909 11.63 -20.30 -12.08
N LEU A 910 11.14 -20.83 -13.20
CA LEU A 910 10.18 -21.94 -13.17
C LEU A 910 10.88 -23.27 -13.46
N LEU A 911 10.75 -24.24 -12.55
CA LEU A 911 11.21 -25.62 -12.72
C LEU A 911 10.03 -26.54 -12.98
N THR A 912 9.97 -27.16 -14.15
CA THR A 912 9.01 -28.23 -14.42
C THR A 912 9.65 -29.61 -14.42
N LEU A 913 9.09 -30.54 -13.64
CA LEU A 913 9.47 -31.94 -13.58
C LEU A 913 8.36 -32.87 -14.09
N LEU A 914 8.74 -34.02 -14.66
CA LEU A 914 7.85 -35.11 -15.07
C LEU A 914 8.38 -36.45 -14.54
N VAL A 915 7.57 -37.16 -13.78
CA VAL A 915 7.83 -38.51 -13.28
C VAL A 915 7.05 -39.53 -14.12
N THR A 916 7.69 -40.59 -14.60
CA THR A 916 7.06 -41.66 -15.40
C THR A 916 7.73 -43.03 -15.17
N TYR A 917 7.25 -44.11 -15.80
CA TYR A 917 7.81 -45.47 -15.69
C TYR A 917 8.93 -45.72 -16.70
N ASP A 918 9.88 -46.57 -16.31
CA ASP A 918 10.96 -47.03 -17.20
C ASP A 918 10.55 -48.23 -18.07
N VAL A 919 9.68 -49.13 -17.58
CA VAL A 919 9.14 -50.30 -18.31
C VAL A 919 7.75 -50.69 -17.78
N PRO A 920 6.82 -51.21 -18.61
CA PRO A 920 5.51 -51.65 -18.13
C PRO A 920 5.64 -52.90 -17.24
N HIS A 921 5.39 -52.75 -15.94
CA HIS A 921 5.35 -53.86 -14.99
C HIS A 921 3.99 -53.96 -14.28
N ASN A 922 3.67 -55.16 -13.81
CA ASN A 922 2.45 -55.43 -13.04
C ASN A 922 2.63 -54.94 -11.59
N GLY A 923 2.27 -53.69 -11.34
CA GLY A 923 2.03 -53.16 -9.99
C GLY A 923 1.67 -51.67 -10.00
N GLN A 924 1.22 -51.14 -8.87
CA GLN A 924 0.76 -49.75 -8.68
C GLN A 924 1.74 -48.95 -7.80
N TRP A 925 2.15 -47.75 -8.25
CA TRP A 925 2.61 -46.67 -7.36
C TRP A 925 1.55 -45.56 -7.31
N ARG A 926 1.35 -44.98 -6.11
CA ARG A 926 0.41 -43.88 -5.89
C ARG A 926 1.09 -42.82 -5.03
N ILE A 927 1.37 -41.66 -5.63
CA ILE A 927 1.79 -40.44 -4.91
C ILE A 927 0.52 -39.70 -4.49
N ALA A 928 0.47 -39.29 -3.23
CA ALA A 928 -0.61 -38.48 -2.67
C ALA A 928 -0.40 -37.01 -3.02
N SER A 929 -1.46 -36.34 -3.44
CA SER A 929 -1.65 -34.91 -3.29
C SER A 929 -3.07 -34.75 -2.74
N ARG A 930 -3.20 -34.26 -1.51
CA ARG A 930 -4.47 -34.37 -0.80
C ARG A 930 -5.47 -33.33 -1.29
N GLU A 931 -6.46 -33.79 -2.06
CA GLU A 931 -7.85 -33.32 -2.15
C GLU A 931 -8.67 -34.46 -2.80
N THR A 932 -9.10 -35.46 -2.01
CA THR A 932 -10.32 -36.27 -2.29
C THR A 932 -10.78 -37.10 -1.07
N THR A 933 -12.09 -37.19 -0.86
CA THR A 933 -12.74 -38.27 -0.06
C THR A 933 -12.77 -39.57 -0.88
N ALA A 934 -12.77 -40.83 -0.43
CA ALA A 934 -12.87 -41.48 0.88
C ALA A 934 -12.51 -43.00 0.77
N THR A 935 -12.15 -43.57 1.93
CA THR A 935 -12.36 -44.95 2.43
C THR A 935 -11.95 -46.20 1.62
N THR A 936 -11.04 -46.99 2.24
CA THR A 936 -11.46 -48.31 2.76
C THR A 936 -10.63 -48.84 3.94
N THR A 937 -9.47 -48.28 4.33
CA THR A 937 -8.69 -48.88 5.43
C THR A 937 -7.84 -48.02 6.41
N GLY A 938 -7.67 -46.69 6.33
CA GLY A 938 -7.06 -45.96 7.46
C GLY A 938 -6.35 -44.62 7.21
N VAL A 939 -7.09 -43.54 7.49
CA VAL A 939 -6.75 -42.14 7.88
C VAL A 939 -5.30 -41.62 7.72
N LEU A 940 -5.12 -40.65 6.81
CA LEU A 940 -4.09 -39.58 6.87
C LEU A 940 -4.73 -38.28 7.44
N THR A 941 -4.12 -37.64 8.44
CA THR A 941 -4.61 -36.41 9.11
C THR A 941 -3.75 -35.18 8.76
N GLY A 942 -4.37 -34.01 8.54
CA GLY A 942 -3.71 -32.74 8.14
C GLY A 942 -4.69 -31.73 7.50
N ALA A 943 -4.29 -30.49 7.20
CA ALA A 943 -5.00 -29.53 6.36
C ALA A 943 -4.78 -29.82 4.85
N PRO A 944 -5.56 -29.22 3.93
CA PRO A 944 -5.23 -29.15 2.49
C PRO A 944 -3.84 -28.52 2.29
N GLY A 945 -3.03 -29.06 1.38
CA GLY A 945 -1.64 -28.62 1.15
C GLY A 945 -0.57 -29.36 1.98
N ASP A 946 -0.92 -29.96 3.13
CA ASP A 946 0.03 -30.64 4.04
C ASP A 946 0.84 -31.79 3.42
N LEU A 947 0.42 -32.29 2.25
CA LEU A 947 1.02 -33.45 1.58
C LEU A 947 1.42 -33.15 0.12
N ALA A 948 1.67 -31.89 -0.23
CA ALA A 948 2.18 -31.51 -1.54
C ALA A 948 3.63 -31.97 -1.75
N PRO A 949 4.04 -32.35 -2.98
CA PRO A 949 5.45 -32.53 -3.33
C PRO A 949 6.25 -31.25 -3.09
N PHE A 950 7.45 -31.38 -2.57
CA PHE A 950 8.36 -30.25 -2.30
C PHE A 950 9.80 -30.58 -2.69
N LEU A 951 10.63 -29.57 -2.85
CA LEU A 951 12.07 -29.74 -3.06
C LEU A 951 12.80 -29.52 -1.73
N ASP A 952 13.65 -30.46 -1.35
CA ASP A 952 14.70 -30.21 -0.36
C ASP A 952 16.01 -29.91 -1.06
N PHE A 953 16.79 -28.97 -0.53
CA PHE A 953 18.12 -28.66 -1.03
C PHE A 953 18.95 -27.98 0.08
N THR A 954 20.26 -27.95 -0.14
CA THR A 954 21.21 -27.16 0.64
C THR A 954 21.76 -26.03 -0.22
N LEU A 955 21.94 -24.83 0.33
CA LEU A 955 22.65 -23.77 -0.39
C LEU A 955 24.15 -23.85 -0.11
N GLY A 956 24.91 -24.01 -1.18
CA GLY A 956 26.36 -23.91 -1.20
C GLY A 956 26.85 -22.51 -0.79
N PRO A 957 28.10 -22.42 -0.29
CA PRO A 957 28.71 -21.17 0.12
C PRO A 957 28.81 -20.19 -1.05
N VAL A 958 28.58 -18.90 -0.78
CA VAL A 958 28.76 -17.82 -1.76
C VAL A 958 30.24 -17.76 -2.16
N PRO A 959 30.61 -17.81 -3.45
CA PRO A 959 31.98 -17.57 -3.88
C PRO A 959 32.27 -16.07 -3.75
N THR A 960 33.11 -15.67 -2.81
CA THR A 960 33.48 -14.26 -2.61
C THR A 960 34.70 -13.88 -3.45
N THR A 961 34.55 -12.87 -4.31
CA THR A 961 35.69 -12.05 -4.76
C THR A 961 35.74 -10.82 -3.88
N SER A 962 36.84 -10.64 -3.13
CA SER A 962 37.00 -9.54 -2.16
C SER A 962 37.16 -8.18 -2.84
N VAL A 963 36.30 -7.21 -2.52
CA VAL A 963 36.46 -5.80 -2.89
C VAL A 963 37.26 -5.10 -1.80
N GLY A 964 38.51 -4.71 -2.09
CA GLY A 964 39.35 -4.05 -1.09
C GLY A 964 38.71 -2.75 -0.59
N GLY A 965 38.46 -2.63 0.71
CA GLY A 965 37.67 -1.56 1.35
C GLY A 965 36.29 -2.00 1.87
N ASP A 966 35.76 -3.14 1.41
CA ASP A 966 34.48 -3.71 1.86
C ASP A 966 34.74 -4.58 3.11
N TYR A 967 34.73 -3.94 4.26
CA TYR A 967 35.09 -4.50 5.54
C TYR A 967 34.01 -5.39 6.16
N ASN A 968 32.77 -5.34 5.66
CA ASN A 968 31.68 -6.23 6.07
C ASN A 968 31.42 -7.37 5.05
N ASN A 969 32.10 -7.34 3.90
CA ASN A 969 32.06 -8.30 2.81
C ASN A 969 30.65 -8.49 2.21
N ASN A 970 29.92 -7.37 2.04
CA ASN A 970 28.60 -7.32 1.40
C ASN A 970 28.64 -7.07 -0.12
N GLY A 971 29.84 -6.94 -0.70
CA GLY A 971 30.09 -6.75 -2.14
C GLY A 971 30.17 -5.28 -2.60
N ILE A 972 30.08 -4.32 -1.67
CA ILE A 972 30.18 -2.88 -1.94
C ILE A 972 30.95 -2.16 -0.83
N VAL A 973 31.79 -1.18 -1.19
CA VAL A 973 32.46 -0.32 -0.21
C VAL A 973 31.53 0.83 0.16
N ASP A 974 30.84 0.75 1.28
CA ASP A 974 29.84 1.72 1.72
C ASP A 974 30.05 2.17 3.18
N ILE A 975 29.05 2.84 3.77
CA ILE A 975 29.18 3.40 5.12
C ILE A 975 29.08 2.33 6.22
N ALA A 976 28.54 1.16 5.92
CA ALA A 976 28.56 0.03 6.84
C ALA A 976 29.99 -0.49 7.02
N ASP A 977 30.85 -0.38 6.01
CA ASP A 977 32.28 -0.70 6.14
C ASP A 977 33.03 0.29 7.03
N TYR A 978 32.70 1.58 6.95
CA TYR A 978 33.24 2.57 7.90
C TYR A 978 32.89 2.21 9.34
N THR A 979 31.69 1.68 9.55
CA THR A 979 31.26 1.19 10.86
C THR A 979 32.11 0.01 11.31
N VAL A 980 32.44 -0.93 10.40
CA VAL A 980 33.35 -2.05 10.71
C VAL A 980 34.78 -1.57 10.99
N TRP A 981 35.34 -0.66 10.18
CA TRP A 981 36.66 -0.07 10.44
C TRP A 981 36.71 0.67 11.78
N ARG A 982 35.73 1.53 12.05
CA ARG A 982 35.65 2.30 13.30
C ARG A 982 35.56 1.37 14.51
N ASN A 983 34.76 0.31 14.41
CA ASN A 983 34.57 -0.66 15.49
C ASN A 983 35.83 -1.51 15.74
N LEU A 984 36.68 -1.67 14.72
CA LEU A 984 37.92 -2.42 14.79
C LEU A 984 39.17 -1.54 14.89
N LEU A 985 39.05 -0.20 15.03
CA LEU A 985 40.16 0.75 15.10
C LEU A 985 41.11 0.46 16.26
N GLY A 986 42.39 0.22 15.96
CA GLY A 986 43.41 -0.26 16.91
C GLY A 986 43.44 -1.78 17.10
N GLY A 987 42.60 -2.52 16.37
CA GLY A 987 42.52 -3.98 16.32
C GLY A 987 43.51 -4.61 15.33
N THR A 988 43.37 -5.91 15.11
CA THR A 988 44.41 -6.73 14.44
C THR A 988 44.09 -7.19 13.02
N SER A 989 42.91 -6.89 12.45
CA SER A 989 42.60 -7.11 11.02
C SER A 989 41.21 -6.58 10.64
N LEU A 990 41.06 -6.11 9.40
CA LEU A 990 39.79 -5.91 8.70
C LEU A 990 39.62 -6.96 7.59
N LEU A 991 38.37 -7.33 7.28
CA LEU A 991 38.08 -8.09 6.05
C LEU A 991 38.40 -7.20 4.85
N ASN A 992 38.90 -7.78 3.75
CA ASN A 992 39.24 -7.03 2.53
C ASN A 992 40.17 -5.80 2.77
N GLU A 993 41.05 -5.91 3.78
CA GLU A 993 42.10 -4.95 4.15
C GLU A 993 43.33 -5.10 3.24
N GLU A 994 43.76 -4.01 2.61
CA GLU A 994 44.85 -4.03 1.61
C GLU A 994 46.00 -3.08 1.97
N VAL A 995 45.77 -2.11 2.85
CA VAL A 995 46.81 -1.26 3.45
C VAL A 995 46.97 -1.63 4.92
N SER A 996 48.12 -1.32 5.52
CA SER A 996 48.39 -1.61 6.95
C SER A 996 48.09 -3.05 7.44
N PRO A 997 48.29 -4.15 6.67
CA PRO A 997 47.71 -5.45 6.99
C PRO A 997 48.02 -5.92 8.41
N ASN A 998 46.97 -6.32 9.12
CA ASN A 998 46.96 -6.75 10.50
C ASN A 998 47.07 -5.62 11.55
N VAL A 999 46.88 -4.36 11.14
CA VAL A 999 46.83 -3.21 12.03
C VAL A 999 45.75 -2.27 11.52
N VAL A 1000 44.60 -2.26 12.22
CA VAL A 1000 43.51 -1.36 11.83
C VAL A 1000 43.84 0.06 12.26
N ASP A 1001 44.28 0.89 11.32
CA ASP A 1001 44.72 2.25 11.58
C ASP A 1001 44.11 3.27 10.59
N ILE A 1002 44.61 4.51 10.63
CA ILE A 1002 44.07 5.59 9.79
C ILE A 1002 44.30 5.37 8.30
N ALA A 1003 45.26 4.53 7.90
CA ALA A 1003 45.51 4.19 6.52
C ALA A 1003 44.35 3.36 5.92
N ASP A 1004 43.74 2.45 6.69
CA ASP A 1004 42.56 1.68 6.27
C ASP A 1004 41.34 2.57 6.05
N TYR A 1005 41.17 3.61 6.86
CA TYR A 1005 40.13 4.61 6.63
C TYR A 1005 40.39 5.44 5.38
N LEU A 1006 41.63 5.83 5.13
CA LEU A 1006 41.98 6.56 3.92
C LEU A 1006 41.79 5.69 2.67
N TYR A 1007 42.03 4.37 2.78
CA TYR A 1007 41.83 3.38 1.72
C TYR A 1007 40.35 3.09 1.44
N TRP A 1008 39.55 2.90 2.49
CA TRP A 1008 38.09 2.82 2.40
C TRP A 1008 37.51 4.09 1.75
N ARG A 1009 37.93 5.27 2.21
CA ARG A 1009 37.44 6.56 1.68
C ARG A 1009 37.81 6.77 0.20
N GLU A 1010 38.96 6.26 -0.24
CA GLU A 1010 39.36 6.30 -1.66
C GLU A 1010 38.50 5.38 -2.54
N ARG A 1011 37.83 4.39 -1.93
CA ARG A 1011 37.06 3.37 -2.62
C ARG A 1011 35.57 3.38 -2.32
N PHE A 1012 35.08 4.37 -1.57
CA PHE A 1012 33.65 4.52 -1.28
C PHE A 1012 32.82 4.49 -2.57
N GLY A 1013 31.92 3.51 -2.69
CA GLY A 1013 31.12 3.18 -3.87
C GLY A 1013 31.68 2.09 -4.79
N ALA A 1014 32.82 1.46 -4.48
CA ALA A 1014 33.39 0.37 -5.28
C ALA A 1014 32.60 -0.94 -5.08
N THR A 1015 32.38 -1.71 -6.14
CA THR A 1015 31.68 -3.01 -6.12
C THR A 1015 32.54 -4.10 -6.75
N ASP A 1016 32.09 -5.36 -6.68
CA ASP A 1016 32.76 -6.60 -7.17
C ASP A 1016 33.27 -6.59 -8.64
N THR A 1017 33.06 -5.50 -9.39
CA THR A 1017 33.61 -5.29 -10.74
C THR A 1017 35.02 -4.67 -10.75
N GLY A 1018 35.53 -4.19 -9.59
CA GLY A 1018 36.91 -3.72 -9.44
C GLY A 1018 37.21 -2.32 -10.00
N GLU A 1019 36.20 -1.54 -10.40
CA GLU A 1019 36.38 -0.19 -10.93
C GLU A 1019 35.96 0.89 -9.90
N PRO A 1020 36.79 1.91 -9.62
CA PRO A 1020 36.36 3.06 -8.82
C PRO A 1020 35.35 3.92 -9.60
N ALA A 1021 34.41 4.53 -8.90
CA ALA A 1021 33.44 5.46 -9.49
C ALA A 1021 34.16 6.61 -10.23
N SER A 1022 34.12 6.60 -11.57
CA SER A 1022 34.68 7.70 -12.36
C SER A 1022 33.73 8.90 -12.29
N PHE A 1023 34.23 10.03 -11.79
CA PHE A 1023 33.60 11.32 -12.02
C PHE A 1023 33.69 11.67 -13.53
N GLY A 1024 32.58 11.50 -14.25
CA GLY A 1024 32.20 12.24 -15.46
C GLY A 1024 32.72 11.75 -16.81
N GLN A 1025 31.81 11.17 -17.61
CA GLN A 1025 31.47 11.54 -19.00
C GLN A 1025 30.16 10.82 -19.39
N PRO A 1026 29.27 11.42 -20.20
CA PRO A 1026 27.95 10.85 -20.50
C PRO A 1026 28.07 9.61 -21.41
N ALA A 1027 27.52 8.48 -20.96
CA ALA A 1027 27.44 7.27 -21.77
C ALA A 1027 26.32 7.40 -22.82
N ALA A 1028 26.63 6.95 -24.05
CA ALA A 1028 25.74 7.04 -25.21
C ALA A 1028 24.45 6.23 -25.01
N VAL A 1029 23.34 6.84 -25.43
CA VAL A 1029 21.97 6.30 -25.45
C VAL A 1029 21.93 4.99 -26.26
N PRO A 1030 21.31 3.90 -25.76
CA PRO A 1030 21.07 2.71 -26.54
C PRO A 1030 20.09 3.00 -27.69
N GLU A 1031 20.47 2.72 -28.94
CA GLU A 1031 19.55 2.82 -30.07
C GLU A 1031 18.44 1.76 -29.94
N PRO A 1032 17.16 2.12 -30.16
CA PRO A 1032 16.07 1.14 -30.18
C PRO A 1032 16.24 0.16 -31.34
N PRO A 1033 15.89 -1.13 -31.16
CA PRO A 1033 16.07 -2.14 -32.20
C PRO A 1033 15.29 -1.78 -33.45
N ALA A 1034 15.96 -1.83 -34.61
CA ALA A 1034 15.49 -1.39 -35.93
C ALA A 1034 14.21 -2.06 -36.48
N LEU A 1035 13.51 -2.89 -35.70
CA LEU A 1035 12.27 -3.57 -36.06
C LEU A 1035 11.00 -2.74 -35.79
N SER A 1036 11.03 -1.78 -34.85
CA SER A 1036 9.88 -0.92 -34.55
C SER A 1036 9.68 0.21 -35.60
N ILE A 1037 10.72 0.58 -36.35
CA ILE A 1037 10.63 1.56 -37.46
C ILE A 1037 10.13 0.88 -38.76
N ALA A 1038 10.38 -0.42 -38.95
CA ALA A 1038 9.89 -1.17 -40.10
C ALA A 1038 8.36 -1.42 -40.05
N GLY A 1039 7.80 -1.59 -38.85
CA GLY A 1039 6.35 -1.75 -38.66
C GLY A 1039 5.54 -0.48 -38.96
N LEU A 1040 6.06 0.69 -38.55
CA LEU A 1040 5.41 1.99 -38.79
C LEU A 1040 5.44 2.41 -40.27
N LEU A 1041 6.46 2.01 -41.03
CA LEU A 1041 6.53 2.24 -42.49
C LEU A 1041 5.58 1.32 -43.29
N ALA A 1042 5.29 0.10 -42.81
CA ALA A 1042 4.36 -0.80 -43.48
C ALA A 1042 2.90 -0.34 -43.38
N VAL A 1043 2.51 0.28 -42.25
CA VAL A 1043 1.16 0.84 -42.04
C VAL A 1043 0.97 2.14 -42.84
N ALA A 1044 2.00 2.97 -42.98
CA ALA A 1044 1.96 4.18 -43.80
C ALA A 1044 1.87 3.88 -45.31
N VAL A 1045 2.48 2.79 -45.80
CA VAL A 1045 2.43 2.39 -47.22
C VAL A 1045 1.10 1.71 -47.59
N LEU A 1046 0.43 1.03 -46.65
CA LEU A 1046 -0.90 0.44 -46.90
C LEU A 1046 -2.05 1.48 -46.83
N GLY A 1047 -1.87 2.57 -46.09
CA GLY A 1047 -2.80 3.72 -46.09
C GLY A 1047 -2.80 4.52 -47.41
N ALA A 1048 -1.67 4.58 -48.12
CA ALA A 1048 -1.52 5.35 -49.36
C ALA A 1048 -2.07 4.66 -50.62
N VAL A 1049 -2.34 3.34 -50.58
CA VAL A 1049 -2.84 2.57 -51.75
C VAL A 1049 -4.37 2.61 -51.88
N LYS A 1050 -5.11 3.05 -50.85
CA LYS A 1050 -6.58 3.15 -50.88
C LYS A 1050 -7.13 4.47 -51.42
N TYR A 1051 -6.28 5.47 -51.71
CA TYR A 1051 -6.70 6.78 -52.24
C TYR A 1051 -6.56 6.93 -53.78
N ARG A 1052 -6.20 5.86 -54.51
CA ARG A 1052 -6.18 5.79 -55.98
C ARG A 1052 -7.08 4.68 -56.52
N SER A 1053 -8.38 4.75 -56.26
CA SER A 1053 -9.40 4.05 -57.05
C SER A 1053 -10.82 4.59 -56.84
N ARG A 1054 -11.01 5.91 -57.00
CA ARG A 1054 -12.30 6.51 -57.37
C ARG A 1054 -12.06 7.76 -58.23
N ASN A 1055 -11.87 7.53 -59.52
CA ASN A 1055 -12.51 8.31 -60.58
C ASN A 1055 -13.64 7.44 -61.11
#